data_AF-A0A1M7KDY7-F1
#
_entry.id   AF-A0A1M7KDY7-F1
#
_cell.length_a   1.000
_cell.length_b   1.000
_cell.length_c   1.000
_cell.angle_alpha   90.00
_cell.angle_beta   90.00
_cell.angle_gamma   90.00
#
_symmetry.space_group_name_H-M   'P 1'
#
loop_
_entity.id
_entity.type
_entity.pdbx_description
1 polymer ?
#
loop_
_entity_poly.entity_id
_entity_poly.type
_entity_poly.pdbx_seq_one_letter_code
_entity_poly.pdbx_strand_id
1 'polypeptide(L)'
;MDQQENDKNKEEFSNEKTNNPENTQDKKKLTEENKDANEEENSFSQKSETEKTSEEKGAVIEPAETASEIKSEDDSLEDAMIAEAGDTKNTSEENKASKEEDDEDDALLEESRKKKNSEQEEVQAEPETKVEEESEKSSTENSDEVDTNENEDEDDENETSEEEGRTSKHHQDHIDDSVAEDSEDETKAERHDIQKKDYHAMSKEQLVDEFESLLKKEKVQAIKDHVIEIRAEFNAKFNEEEEEKKEEFLAEGGNIIDFHYSTPLKKRFNSLYFDYREKRNNYYKQLKQDLNKNLAKRLEIIEELKGLIDVEENINTTYKHFKELQDRWRVAGPIPREKYNDVWNTYHHHVENFYDFLHLNREFRDLDFKHNLDQKLKVIDRAEELAQEDDINRAFRELQMLHKMWKEELGPVAKEFREDIWERFSSATKQIHDKRQEFFNTMDERYEENWKAKQVIIEKIKEIADEEYKSHNKWQQKIKEVEALREAFFNAGKVPRSKNEETWTDFKQNVRRFNRNKNAFYKNLKKQQYDNLEKKKELIKIAEDNKDSDDFKTVTPLMKKIQADWKKIGHVPRKDSDKVWKQFKAACNHYFERMHESRDDENKEEFEAFDKKKEMLEQVKSLELTGDKKEDLPKIKQFIEDWKNLGRVPHNKRFIEGKFNKVLDQLFNKLDVDHTKAEMLKYENKVQALNDADDDKKLRNEHYFLTKKIEETKAEIRQLENNLQFFSNVNEDNPLVQDVHKNIAAQKEQLEVWKEKLLKIKSLY
;
A
#
# COMPACT_ATOMS: atom_id res chain seq x y z
N MET A 1 24.96 -32.08 -5.66
CA MET A 1 25.32 -32.48 -4.29
C MET A 1 24.02 -32.92 -3.65
N ASP A 2 23.53 -34.14 -3.91
CA ASP A 2 24.17 -35.46 -3.65
C ASP A 2 24.20 -35.73 -2.14
N GLN A 3 23.68 -36.86 -1.63
CA GLN A 3 23.18 -38.08 -2.30
C GLN A 3 22.08 -38.78 -1.48
N GLN A 4 21.39 -39.71 -2.16
CA GLN A 4 20.84 -41.03 -1.74
C GLN A 4 20.64 -41.34 -0.23
N GLU A 5 19.67 -42.18 0.18
CA GLU A 5 19.24 -43.41 -0.50
C GLU A 5 17.77 -43.80 -0.21
N ASN A 6 17.22 -44.76 -0.95
CA ASN A 6 15.81 -45.16 -0.92
C ASN A 6 15.73 -46.69 -1.13
N ASP A 7 14.99 -47.43 -0.30
CA ASP A 7 15.16 -48.89 -0.22
C ASP A 7 13.86 -49.68 0.06
N LYS A 8 13.63 -50.70 -0.79
CA LYS A 8 12.58 -51.76 -0.82
C LYS A 8 11.09 -51.30 -0.89
N ASN A 9 10.24 -51.78 -1.80
CA ASN A 9 9.89 -53.15 -2.26
C ASN A 9 9.29 -54.04 -1.14
N LYS A 10 8.26 -54.88 -1.37
CA LYS A 10 7.65 -55.39 -2.61
C LYS A 10 6.26 -56.01 -2.30
N GLU A 11 5.33 -56.00 -3.29
CA GLU A 11 4.39 -57.10 -3.65
C GLU A 11 3.41 -57.72 -2.59
N GLU A 12 2.25 -58.33 -2.91
CA GLU A 12 1.77 -59.03 -4.12
C GLU A 12 0.20 -59.07 -4.24
N PHE A 13 -0.33 -59.38 -5.45
CA PHE A 13 -1.66 -59.89 -5.92
C PHE A 13 -3.01 -59.80 -5.12
N SER A 14 -4.22 -59.93 -5.72
CA SER A 14 -4.86 -59.41 -6.97
C SER A 14 -6.30 -59.99 -7.20
N ASN A 15 -7.21 -59.21 -7.84
CA ASN A 15 -8.42 -59.66 -8.59
C ASN A 15 -9.56 -60.38 -7.79
N GLU A 16 -10.81 -60.51 -8.27
CA GLU A 16 -11.39 -60.33 -9.63
C GLU A 16 -12.87 -59.79 -9.66
N LYS A 17 -13.28 -59.26 -10.82
CA LYS A 17 -14.60 -58.95 -11.47
C LYS A 17 -15.93 -59.44 -10.80
N THR A 18 -17.15 -58.89 -11.05
CA THR A 18 -17.81 -58.69 -12.36
C THR A 18 -19.05 -57.74 -12.41
N ASN A 19 -19.19 -57.04 -13.55
CA ASN A 19 -20.40 -56.76 -14.35
C ASN A 19 -21.50 -55.73 -13.96
N ASN A 20 -22.09 -55.19 -15.04
CA ASN A 20 -23.15 -54.20 -15.26
C ASN A 20 -24.30 -54.92 -16.06
N PRO A 21 -25.40 -54.31 -16.59
CA PRO A 21 -26.03 -52.98 -16.40
C PRO A 21 -27.59 -53.00 -16.27
N GLU A 22 -28.20 -51.81 -16.37
CA GLU A 22 -29.42 -51.50 -17.17
C GLU A 22 -30.88 -51.48 -16.58
N ASN A 23 -31.44 -50.25 -16.57
CA ASN A 23 -32.63 -49.80 -17.35
C ASN A 23 -34.00 -49.51 -16.67
N THR A 24 -34.67 -48.52 -17.27
CA THR A 24 -36.11 -48.25 -17.42
C THR A 24 -36.89 -47.37 -16.42
N GLN A 25 -37.84 -46.62 -17.01
CA GLN A 25 -38.82 -45.70 -16.42
C GLN A 25 -40.15 -46.43 -16.17
N ASP A 26 -41.04 -45.91 -15.32
CA ASP A 26 -42.36 -45.38 -15.76
C ASP A 26 -43.07 -44.56 -14.65
N LYS A 27 -44.29 -44.06 -14.94
CA LYS A 27 -45.17 -43.20 -14.13
C LYS A 27 -46.40 -43.96 -13.60
N LYS A 28 -47.07 -43.35 -12.60
CA LYS A 28 -48.54 -43.33 -12.25
C LYS A 28 -48.82 -43.75 -10.79
N LYS A 29 -49.98 -43.46 -10.16
CA LYS A 29 -50.98 -42.34 -10.17
C LYS A 29 -52.15 -42.76 -9.24
N LEU A 30 -52.94 -41.82 -8.66
CA LEU A 30 -54.28 -42.04 -8.02
C LEU A 30 -54.26 -42.86 -6.70
N THR A 31 -55.27 -42.93 -5.79
CA THR A 31 -56.57 -42.24 -5.48
C THR A 31 -57.03 -42.68 -4.07
N GLU A 32 -57.95 -42.06 -3.30
CA GLU A 32 -58.47 -40.67 -3.17
C GLU A 32 -59.62 -40.64 -2.13
N GLU A 33 -59.59 -39.75 -1.13
CA GLU A 33 -60.76 -39.34 -0.31
C GLU A 33 -60.54 -37.88 0.16
N ASN A 34 -61.34 -36.84 -0.19
CA ASN A 34 -62.80 -36.58 -0.01
C ASN A 34 -63.16 -36.39 1.48
N LYS A 35 -63.82 -35.31 1.97
CA LYS A 35 -64.67 -34.24 1.38
C LYS A 35 -64.80 -33.05 2.38
N ASP A 36 -65.48 -31.91 2.17
CA ASP A 36 -66.39 -31.39 1.12
C ASP A 36 -66.29 -29.83 1.04
N ALA A 37 -66.60 -29.25 -0.14
CA ALA A 37 -67.36 -28.02 -0.47
C ALA A 37 -67.37 -26.75 0.44
N ASN A 38 -67.52 -25.49 -0.03
CA ASN A 38 -67.60 -24.80 -1.35
C ASN A 38 -67.42 -23.27 -1.08
N GLU A 39 -67.48 -22.24 -1.95
CA GLU A 39 -67.74 -21.97 -3.38
C GLU A 39 -66.84 -20.74 -3.74
N GLU A 40 -66.18 -20.62 -4.91
CA GLU A 40 -66.63 -19.99 -6.19
C GLU A 40 -67.17 -18.52 -6.14
N GLU A 41 -66.96 -17.66 -7.14
CA GLU A 41 -65.83 -17.41 -8.07
C GLU A 41 -66.02 -16.04 -8.78
N ASN A 42 -64.98 -15.52 -9.46
CA ASN A 42 -64.99 -14.44 -10.49
C ASN A 42 -65.49 -13.02 -10.13
N SER A 43 -65.22 -11.94 -10.88
CA SER A 43 -64.04 -11.39 -11.61
C SER A 43 -64.54 -10.36 -12.67
N PHE A 44 -63.61 -9.61 -13.28
CA PHE A 44 -63.69 -9.00 -14.63
C PHE A 44 -64.11 -7.51 -14.85
N SER A 45 -63.28 -6.85 -15.69
CA SER A 45 -63.51 -5.69 -16.60
C SER A 45 -63.58 -4.20 -16.15
N GLN A 46 -62.49 -3.49 -16.47
CA GLN A 46 -62.33 -2.45 -17.53
C GLN A 46 -63.24 -1.20 -17.66
N LYS A 47 -62.55 -0.09 -18.01
CA LYS A 47 -62.99 1.12 -18.77
C LYS A 47 -64.01 2.02 -18.05
N SER A 48 -64.10 3.34 -18.25
CA SER A 48 -63.38 4.46 -18.91
C SER A 48 -64.27 5.72 -18.60
N GLU A 49 -64.06 7.00 -18.95
CA GLU A 49 -63.10 7.76 -19.76
C GLU A 49 -63.33 9.28 -19.49
N THR A 50 -62.29 10.13 -19.52
CA THR A 50 -62.36 11.62 -19.77
C THR A 50 -63.18 12.51 -18.77
N GLU A 51 -63.07 13.86 -18.68
CA GLU A 51 -62.28 14.90 -19.39
C GLU A 51 -62.14 16.23 -18.58
N LYS A 52 -61.39 17.21 -19.15
CA LYS A 52 -61.49 18.70 -18.99
C LYS A 52 -60.81 19.45 -17.80
N THR A 53 -59.53 19.76 -18.04
CA THR A 53 -58.89 21.11 -18.04
C THR A 53 -59.69 22.40 -17.73
N SER A 54 -59.07 23.34 -17.00
CA SER A 54 -58.87 24.76 -17.42
C SER A 54 -57.97 25.59 -16.46
N GLU A 55 -57.01 26.34 -17.03
CA GLU A 55 -56.61 27.77 -16.80
C GLU A 55 -56.90 28.51 -15.46
N GLU A 56 -56.23 29.62 -15.04
CA GLU A 56 -54.91 30.27 -15.28
C GLU A 56 -54.86 31.57 -14.38
N LYS A 57 -53.69 32.22 -14.21
CA LYS A 57 -53.41 33.54 -13.56
C LYS A 57 -53.34 33.56 -12.02
N GLY A 58 -52.58 34.46 -11.36
CA GLY A 58 -51.55 35.39 -11.90
C GLY A 58 -51.38 36.75 -11.19
N ALA A 59 -50.75 36.80 -10.01
CA ALA A 59 -50.13 37.97 -9.34
C ALA A 59 -49.17 37.42 -8.26
N VAL A 60 -47.88 37.77 -8.11
CA VAL A 60 -47.20 39.08 -7.84
C VAL A 60 -47.42 39.56 -6.38
N ILE A 61 -46.34 40.08 -5.76
CA ILE A 61 -46.16 40.64 -4.39
C ILE A 61 -45.60 39.66 -3.33
N GLU A 62 -44.27 39.71 -3.17
CA GLU A 62 -43.56 39.67 -1.86
C GLU A 62 -43.75 41.03 -1.13
N PRO A 63 -43.53 41.18 0.21
CA PRO A 63 -42.60 40.40 1.03
C PRO A 63 -43.01 40.10 2.51
N ALA A 64 -42.05 39.47 3.22
CA ALA A 64 -41.72 39.62 4.65
C ALA A 64 -42.51 38.86 5.74
N GLU A 65 -41.73 38.42 6.75
CA GLU A 65 -42.06 38.20 8.18
C GLU A 65 -43.23 37.24 8.52
N THR A 66 -43.04 36.14 9.26
CA THR A 66 -42.06 35.83 10.32
C THR A 66 -41.73 34.33 10.38
N ALA A 67 -40.62 33.98 11.04
CA ALA A 67 -40.26 32.59 11.34
C ALA A 67 -40.79 32.16 12.72
N SER A 68 -41.14 30.87 12.84
CA SER A 68 -41.27 30.16 14.11
C SER A 68 -40.50 28.84 14.00
N GLU A 69 -39.43 28.69 14.77
CA GLU A 69 -38.63 27.46 14.79
C GLU A 69 -39.42 26.28 15.37
N ILE A 70 -39.26 25.10 14.76
CA ILE A 70 -39.39 23.82 15.44
C ILE A 70 -37.99 23.21 15.40
N LYS A 71 -37.33 23.10 16.56
CA LYS A 71 -36.05 22.41 16.68
C LYS A 71 -36.30 20.93 16.94
N SER A 72 -35.58 20.08 16.22
CA SER A 72 -35.51 18.64 16.44
C SER A 72 -34.41 18.33 17.43
N GLU A 73 -34.73 17.53 18.45
CA GLU A 73 -33.76 17.01 19.42
C GLU A 73 -33.10 15.74 18.86
N ASP A 74 -31.89 15.83 18.30
CA ASP A 74 -31.14 14.66 17.79
C ASP A 74 -29.59 14.78 17.90
N ASP A 75 -29.07 15.89 18.46
CA ASP A 75 -27.61 16.18 18.54
C ASP A 75 -26.93 15.73 19.86
N SER A 76 -27.67 15.23 20.85
CA SER A 76 -27.14 15.00 22.21
C SER A 76 -26.31 13.72 22.40
N LEU A 77 -25.97 13.00 21.32
CA LEU A 77 -25.34 11.68 21.36
C LEU A 77 -23.91 11.58 20.77
N GLU A 78 -23.44 12.55 19.96
CA GLU A 78 -22.06 12.52 19.43
C GLU A 78 -21.05 13.23 20.37
N ASP A 79 -21.40 14.35 21.01
CA ASP A 79 -20.48 15.12 21.88
C ASP A 79 -20.00 14.35 23.13
N ALA A 80 -20.80 13.40 23.62
CA ALA A 80 -20.46 12.61 24.82
C ALA A 80 -19.32 11.59 24.62
N MET A 81 -18.80 11.40 23.40
CA MET A 81 -17.76 10.40 23.10
C MET A 81 -16.34 10.96 22.92
N ILE A 82 -16.14 12.28 22.98
CA ILE A 82 -14.84 12.92 22.66
C ILE A 82 -13.98 13.19 23.92
N ALA A 83 -14.58 13.18 25.12
CA ALA A 83 -13.96 13.67 26.36
C ALA A 83 -12.88 12.76 27.03
N GLU A 84 -12.51 11.61 26.44
CA GLU A 84 -11.53 10.65 27.01
C GLU A 84 -10.28 10.47 26.12
N ALA A 85 -9.98 11.41 25.21
CA ALA A 85 -8.92 11.23 24.20
C ALA A 85 -8.07 12.48 23.91
N GLY A 86 -7.41 13.01 24.95
CA GLY A 86 -6.22 13.88 24.81
C GLY A 86 -6.38 15.32 25.27
N ASP A 87 -5.66 15.70 26.34
CA ASP A 87 -5.44 17.09 26.74
C ASP A 87 -3.94 17.39 26.89
N THR A 88 -3.41 18.17 25.95
CA THR A 88 -2.21 19.00 26.17
C THR A 88 -2.43 20.38 25.56
N LYS A 89 -2.58 21.38 26.44
CA LYS A 89 -2.65 22.85 26.20
C LYS A 89 -1.66 23.35 25.13
N ASN A 90 -1.87 24.48 24.45
CA ASN A 90 -2.41 25.78 24.89
C ASN A 90 -2.84 26.57 23.61
N THR A 91 -3.70 27.59 23.55
CA THR A 91 -4.19 28.68 24.44
C THR A 91 -5.65 29.05 24.04
N SER A 92 -6.47 29.92 24.66
CA SER A 92 -6.42 30.82 25.85
C SER A 92 -7.85 31.32 26.18
N GLU A 93 -8.04 31.84 27.39
CA GLU A 93 -9.01 32.89 27.82
C GLU A 93 -10.37 33.03 27.06
N GLU A 94 -11.44 32.41 27.59
CA GLU A 94 -12.48 33.13 28.34
C GLU A 94 -13.56 32.19 28.95
N ASN A 95 -14.39 32.75 29.84
CA ASN A 95 -15.59 32.19 30.50
C ASN A 95 -15.41 31.14 31.62
N LYS A 96 -16.38 31.18 32.55
CA LYS A 96 -16.32 30.60 33.91
C LYS A 96 -17.74 30.33 34.45
N ALA A 97 -18.25 29.11 34.28
CA ALA A 97 -19.41 28.56 35.01
C ALA A 97 -19.54 27.04 34.73
N SER A 98 -20.33 26.35 35.57
CA SER A 98 -20.86 24.99 35.37
C SER A 98 -19.87 23.89 34.96
N LYS A 99 -19.25 23.28 35.98
CA LYS A 99 -18.93 21.83 36.02
C LYS A 99 -18.92 21.39 37.50
N GLU A 100 -20.04 20.82 37.92
CA GLU A 100 -20.21 20.00 39.14
C GLU A 100 -21.04 18.78 38.70
N GLU A 101 -20.92 17.66 39.42
CA GLU A 101 -21.37 16.31 39.04
C GLU A 101 -20.53 15.65 37.91
N ASP A 102 -20.46 14.30 37.96
CA ASP A 102 -19.69 13.38 37.08
C ASP A 102 -18.14 13.51 37.04
N ASP A 103 -17.47 13.29 38.18
CA ASP A 103 -16.04 12.87 38.23
C ASP A 103 -15.65 12.11 39.55
N GLU A 104 -16.58 11.34 40.14
CA GLU A 104 -16.31 10.46 41.32
C GLU A 104 -16.30 8.96 40.96
N ASP A 105 -15.13 8.39 40.65
CA ASP A 105 -14.81 6.97 40.95
C ASP A 105 -13.31 6.62 40.73
N ASP A 106 -12.59 7.29 39.81
CA ASP A 106 -11.23 6.87 39.38
C ASP A 106 -10.05 7.59 40.10
N ALA A 107 -10.34 8.54 41.00
CA ALA A 107 -9.32 9.34 41.70
C ALA A 107 -8.78 8.72 43.02
N LEU A 108 -9.26 7.53 43.42
CA LEU A 108 -9.08 6.98 44.77
C LEU A 108 -7.92 5.98 44.95
N LEU A 109 -7.05 5.79 43.94
CA LEU A 109 -5.99 4.76 43.99
C LEU A 109 -4.54 5.25 44.07
N GLU A 110 -4.24 6.54 43.89
CA GLU A 110 -2.86 7.05 44.02
C GLU A 110 -2.54 7.80 45.34
N GLU A 111 -3.50 8.50 45.97
CA GLU A 111 -3.16 9.34 47.14
C GLU A 111 -2.81 8.52 48.40
N SER A 112 -3.24 7.25 48.46
CA SER A 112 -2.98 6.34 49.59
C SER A 112 -1.52 5.93 49.80
N ARG A 113 -0.62 6.24 48.85
CA ARG A 113 0.82 5.90 48.95
C ARG A 113 1.74 7.04 49.41
N LYS A 114 1.21 8.24 49.74
CA LYS A 114 2.02 9.40 50.17
C LYS A 114 1.51 10.18 51.41
N LYS A 115 0.87 9.51 52.38
CA LYS A 115 0.54 10.11 53.70
C LYS A 115 0.73 9.12 54.86
N LYS A 116 1.99 8.94 55.30
CA LYS A 116 2.29 8.28 56.59
C LYS A 116 3.61 8.71 57.24
N ASN A 117 3.80 10.01 57.45
CA ASN A 117 4.67 10.51 58.54
C ASN A 117 4.29 11.95 58.93
N SER A 118 4.37 12.28 60.24
CA SER A 118 3.91 13.54 60.89
C SER A 118 2.40 13.88 60.67
N GLU A 119 1.68 14.54 61.58
CA GLU A 119 2.04 15.66 62.46
C GLU A 119 1.46 15.61 63.89
N GLN A 120 2.26 16.10 64.84
CA GLN A 120 1.93 16.95 66.00
C GLN A 120 3.30 17.35 66.59
N GLU A 121 3.81 18.57 66.33
CA GLU A 121 3.58 19.81 67.10
C GLU A 121 4.07 19.72 68.56
N GLU A 122 4.80 20.67 69.16
CA GLU A 122 5.68 21.80 68.74
C GLU A 122 6.48 22.20 70.04
N VAL A 123 7.65 22.86 70.12
CA VAL A 123 7.95 24.32 69.99
C VAL A 123 9.44 24.59 70.38
N GLN A 124 10.21 25.32 69.54
CA GLN A 124 11.39 26.21 69.78
C GLN A 124 12.75 25.77 70.44
N ALA A 125 13.80 25.83 69.59
CA ALA A 125 14.97 26.74 69.63
C ALA A 125 16.19 26.55 70.60
N GLU A 126 17.32 26.10 70.00
CA GLU A 126 18.63 26.81 69.78
C GLU A 126 19.44 27.50 70.94
N PRO A 127 20.77 27.77 70.81
CA PRO A 127 21.70 27.54 69.67
C PRO A 127 23.16 27.05 70.00
N GLU A 128 24.02 27.06 68.94
CA GLU A 128 25.49 27.29 68.90
C GLU A 128 26.58 26.17 68.95
N THR A 129 27.02 25.79 67.73
CA THR A 129 28.43 25.87 67.20
C THR A 129 29.49 24.73 67.24
N LYS A 130 30.24 24.69 66.11
CA LYS A 130 31.56 24.09 65.76
C LYS A 130 31.64 22.55 65.58
N VAL A 131 32.21 21.96 64.52
CA VAL A 131 33.18 22.29 63.41
C VAL A 131 34.59 21.67 63.61
N GLU A 132 34.89 20.68 62.77
CA GLU A 132 36.14 20.24 62.09
C GLU A 132 35.74 18.91 61.36
N GLU A 133 35.88 18.72 60.04
CA GLU A 133 37.09 18.48 59.21
C GLU A 133 37.86 17.20 59.63
N GLU A 134 38.34 16.33 58.73
CA GLU A 134 38.69 16.48 57.30
C GLU A 134 38.71 15.11 56.53
N SER A 135 38.46 15.12 55.20
CA SER A 135 38.98 14.24 54.08
C SER A 135 39.17 12.69 54.21
N GLU A 136 39.28 11.87 53.14
CA GLU A 136 38.76 11.82 51.75
C GLU A 136 39.14 10.43 51.13
N LYS A 137 38.25 9.81 50.30
CA LYS A 137 38.57 8.96 49.10
C LYS A 137 39.41 7.65 49.29
N SER A 138 39.44 6.65 48.38
CA SER A 138 38.62 6.22 47.22
C SER A 138 39.17 4.88 46.67
N SER A 139 38.38 4.10 45.89
CA SER A 139 38.81 3.18 44.79
C SER A 139 39.69 1.94 45.11
N THR A 140 39.57 0.76 44.46
CA THR A 140 38.48 0.06 43.72
C THR A 140 38.87 -1.45 43.58
N GLU A 141 37.89 -2.33 43.30
CA GLU A 141 38.01 -3.54 42.44
C GLU A 141 39.00 -4.70 42.75
N ASN A 142 38.41 -5.82 43.20
CA ASN A 142 38.28 -7.11 42.45
C ASN A 142 39.18 -8.35 42.77
N SER A 143 38.60 -9.52 42.43
CA SER A 143 39.13 -10.90 42.29
C SER A 143 39.78 -11.63 43.48
N ASP A 144 38.99 -12.52 44.09
CA ASP A 144 39.21 -13.98 44.24
C ASP A 144 40.63 -14.56 44.32
N GLU A 145 40.97 -15.16 45.47
CA GLU A 145 41.30 -16.60 45.66
C GLU A 145 41.90 -16.85 47.05
N VAL A 146 41.23 -17.65 47.90
CA VAL A 146 41.85 -18.35 49.04
C VAL A 146 41.24 -19.75 49.14
N ASP A 147 42.08 -20.77 48.96
CA ASP A 147 41.73 -22.18 49.18
C ASP A 147 42.03 -22.58 50.64
N THR A 148 41.32 -23.61 51.12
CA THR A 148 41.30 -24.23 52.47
C THR A 148 42.47 -23.94 53.44
N ASN A 149 42.16 -23.70 54.73
CA ASN A 149 42.33 -24.77 55.75
C ASN A 149 41.53 -24.57 57.06
N GLU A 150 41.31 -25.68 57.76
CA GLU A 150 40.38 -25.90 58.89
C GLU A 150 40.82 -25.32 60.24
N ASN A 151 39.83 -24.99 61.10
CA ASN A 151 39.61 -25.34 62.53
C ASN A 151 38.46 -24.39 63.02
N GLU A 152 37.26 -24.89 63.34
CA GLU A 152 36.87 -25.46 64.65
C GLU A 152 37.17 -24.51 65.84
N ASP A 153 36.20 -24.05 66.66
CA ASP A 153 34.72 -24.16 66.58
C ASP A 153 34.06 -23.17 67.58
N GLU A 154 32.72 -23.21 67.69
CA GLU A 154 31.82 -22.47 68.64
C GLU A 154 31.32 -21.07 68.19
N ASP A 155 30.03 -20.79 68.47
CA ASP A 155 29.23 -19.56 68.21
C ASP A 155 28.80 -19.23 66.75
N ASP A 156 28.30 -20.20 65.97
CA ASP A 156 27.46 -19.93 64.77
C ASP A 156 26.35 -20.98 64.49
N GLU A 157 25.32 -21.03 65.35
CA GLU A 157 24.06 -21.75 65.08
C GLU A 157 22.85 -20.80 64.86
N ASN A 158 23.07 -19.47 64.81
CA ASN A 158 21.97 -18.50 64.94
C ASN A 158 21.72 -17.61 63.70
N GLU A 159 22.70 -17.32 62.84
CA GLU A 159 22.47 -16.48 61.65
C GLU A 159 21.74 -17.22 60.51
N THR A 160 22.07 -18.50 60.28
CA THR A 160 21.40 -19.35 59.27
C THR A 160 19.88 -19.44 59.47
N SER A 161 19.45 -19.58 60.72
CA SER A 161 18.02 -19.65 61.07
C SER A 161 17.24 -18.35 60.78
N GLU A 162 17.91 -17.20 60.77
CA GLU A 162 17.26 -15.91 60.45
C GLU A 162 17.09 -15.69 58.94
N GLU A 163 18.01 -16.17 58.10
CA GLU A 163 17.85 -16.12 56.63
C GLU A 163 16.81 -17.14 56.14
N GLU A 164 16.85 -18.39 56.63
CA GLU A 164 15.82 -19.39 56.34
C GLU A 164 14.44 -18.91 56.84
N GLY A 165 14.36 -18.38 58.05
CA GLY A 165 13.13 -17.80 58.60
C GLY A 165 12.59 -16.62 57.77
N ARG A 166 13.45 -15.75 57.24
CA ARG A 166 13.05 -14.65 56.33
C ARG A 166 12.55 -15.15 54.98
N THR A 167 13.27 -16.06 54.34
CA THR A 167 12.91 -16.59 53.01
C THR A 167 11.63 -17.42 53.07
N SER A 168 11.49 -18.28 54.07
CA SER A 168 10.27 -19.04 54.37
C SER A 168 9.06 -18.11 54.55
N LYS A 169 9.20 -17.05 55.36
CA LYS A 169 8.15 -16.06 55.58
C LYS A 169 7.77 -15.29 54.31
N HIS A 170 8.75 -14.89 53.50
CA HIS A 170 8.47 -14.22 52.22
C HIS A 170 7.67 -15.11 51.25
N HIS A 171 7.93 -16.42 51.21
CA HIS A 171 7.14 -17.36 50.40
C HIS A 171 5.72 -17.53 50.96
N GLN A 172 5.52 -17.52 52.29
CA GLN A 172 4.19 -17.55 52.89
C GLN A 172 3.40 -16.26 52.57
N ASP A 173 4.02 -15.09 52.71
CA ASP A 173 3.39 -13.80 52.37
C ASP A 173 3.01 -13.74 50.87
N HIS A 174 3.86 -14.28 49.99
CA HIS A 174 3.57 -14.36 48.55
C HIS A 174 2.43 -15.36 48.22
N ILE A 175 2.40 -16.53 48.85
CA ILE A 175 1.29 -17.49 48.72
C ILE A 175 -0.01 -16.85 49.22
N ASP A 176 0.04 -16.16 50.35
CA ASP A 176 -1.09 -15.46 50.97
C ASP A 176 -1.69 -14.40 50.05
N ASP A 177 -0.85 -13.53 49.47
CA ASP A 177 -1.29 -12.54 48.48
C ASP A 177 -1.80 -13.17 47.18
N SER A 178 -1.23 -14.31 46.75
CA SER A 178 -1.70 -15.01 45.55
C SER A 178 -3.11 -15.61 45.72
N VAL A 179 -3.42 -16.14 46.90
CA VAL A 179 -4.77 -16.64 47.23
C VAL A 179 -5.74 -15.48 47.43
N ALA A 180 -5.32 -14.40 48.08
CA ALA A 180 -6.13 -13.19 48.25
C ALA A 180 -6.45 -12.47 46.93
N GLU A 181 -5.60 -12.59 45.90
CA GLU A 181 -5.88 -12.05 44.56
C GLU A 181 -6.82 -12.93 43.74
N ASP A 182 -6.83 -14.25 43.94
CA ASP A 182 -7.81 -15.14 43.31
C ASP A 182 -9.15 -15.15 44.06
N SER A 183 -9.18 -14.81 45.35
CA SER A 183 -10.39 -14.83 46.18
C SER A 183 -11.44 -13.76 45.83
N GLU A 184 -11.19 -12.88 44.86
CA GLU A 184 -12.18 -11.91 44.34
C GLU A 184 -12.86 -12.34 43.04
N ASP A 185 -12.27 -13.23 42.23
CA ASP A 185 -12.83 -13.64 40.94
C ASP A 185 -12.38 -15.06 40.55
N GLU A 186 -13.15 -16.07 40.95
CA GLU A 186 -12.91 -17.48 40.60
C GLU A 186 -12.95 -17.75 39.08
N THR A 187 -13.47 -16.81 38.26
CA THR A 187 -13.45 -16.91 36.80
C THR A 187 -12.15 -16.42 36.16
N LYS A 188 -11.17 -15.96 36.95
CA LYS A 188 -9.81 -15.61 36.50
C LYS A 188 -9.15 -16.77 35.75
N ALA A 189 -9.33 -18.01 36.23
CA ALA A 189 -8.81 -19.21 35.59
C ALA A 189 -9.37 -19.45 34.17
N GLU A 190 -10.65 -19.15 33.94
CA GLU A 190 -11.33 -19.31 32.63
C GLU A 190 -10.85 -18.29 31.59
N ARG A 191 -10.26 -17.16 32.02
CA ARG A 191 -9.77 -16.11 31.11
C ARG A 191 -8.60 -16.55 30.23
N HIS A 192 -7.96 -17.67 30.56
CA HIS A 192 -6.77 -18.17 29.87
C HIS A 192 -7.07 -19.22 28.78
N ASP A 193 -8.27 -19.77 28.70
CA ASP A 193 -8.63 -20.76 27.67
C ASP A 193 -9.06 -20.13 26.33
N ILE A 194 -9.32 -18.82 26.32
CA ILE A 194 -9.63 -18.07 25.10
C ILE A 194 -8.32 -17.82 24.32
N GLN A 195 -8.12 -18.56 23.24
CA GLN A 195 -6.93 -18.41 22.39
C GLN A 195 -6.81 -16.99 21.83
N LYS A 196 -5.74 -16.27 22.21
CA LYS A 196 -5.41 -14.94 21.69
C LYS A 196 -4.94 -15.05 20.23
N LYS A 197 -5.87 -14.85 19.30
CA LYS A 197 -5.63 -14.74 17.85
C LYS A 197 -4.77 -13.51 17.53
N ASP A 198 -4.11 -13.51 16.38
CA ASP A 198 -3.40 -12.33 15.89
C ASP A 198 -4.38 -11.33 15.25
N TYR A 199 -4.87 -10.40 16.07
CA TYR A 199 -5.75 -9.32 15.63
C TYR A 199 -5.08 -8.30 14.69
N HIS A 200 -3.74 -8.25 14.62
CA HIS A 200 -3.03 -7.41 13.66
C HIS A 200 -3.20 -7.93 12.22
N ALA A 201 -3.22 -9.24 12.02
CA ALA A 201 -3.44 -9.85 10.71
C ALA A 201 -4.91 -9.84 10.22
N MET A 202 -5.89 -9.70 11.13
CA MET A 202 -7.31 -9.77 10.78
C MET A 202 -7.87 -8.49 10.11
N SER A 203 -8.83 -8.67 9.20
CA SER A 203 -9.55 -7.58 8.54
C SER A 203 -10.53 -6.87 9.49
N LYS A 204 -10.95 -5.64 9.16
CA LYS A 204 -11.93 -4.89 9.97
C LYS A 204 -13.25 -5.62 10.15
N GLU A 205 -13.71 -6.36 9.13
CA GLU A 205 -14.93 -7.17 9.20
C GLU A 205 -14.74 -8.36 10.13
N GLN A 206 -13.62 -9.09 9.97
CA GLN A 206 -13.26 -10.21 10.83
C GLN A 206 -13.10 -9.81 12.30
N LEU A 207 -12.55 -8.62 12.59
CA LEU A 207 -12.45 -8.08 13.94
C LEU A 207 -13.83 -7.85 14.59
N VAL A 208 -14.81 -7.38 13.82
CA VAL A 208 -16.19 -7.16 14.30
C VAL A 208 -16.94 -8.48 14.47
N ASP A 209 -16.80 -9.42 13.53
CA ASP A 209 -17.41 -10.76 13.63
C ASP A 209 -16.82 -11.58 14.79
N GLU A 210 -15.51 -11.47 15.02
CA GLU A 210 -14.82 -12.12 16.14
C GLU A 210 -15.24 -11.48 17.48
N PHE A 211 -15.37 -10.15 17.56
CA PHE A 211 -15.89 -9.48 18.75
C PHE A 211 -17.34 -9.90 19.05
N GLU A 212 -18.21 -9.99 18.04
CA GLU A 212 -19.58 -10.48 18.22
C GLU A 212 -19.62 -11.96 18.63
N SER A 213 -18.71 -12.79 18.11
CA SER A 213 -18.53 -14.18 18.52
C SER A 213 -18.12 -14.29 20.00
N LEU A 214 -17.11 -13.51 20.42
CA LEU A 214 -16.64 -13.45 21.81
C LEU A 214 -17.76 -12.99 22.76
N LEU A 215 -18.48 -11.92 22.41
CA LEU A 215 -19.57 -11.33 23.22
C LEU A 215 -20.84 -12.20 23.30
N LYS A 216 -20.91 -13.30 22.52
CA LYS A 216 -22.00 -14.28 22.52
C LYS A 216 -21.64 -15.63 23.14
N LYS A 217 -20.36 -16.03 23.09
CA LYS A 217 -19.88 -17.35 23.58
C LYS A 217 -19.23 -17.27 24.95
N GLU A 218 -18.44 -16.22 25.17
CA GLU A 218 -17.52 -16.14 26.30
C GLU A 218 -18.06 -15.24 27.42
N LYS A 219 -17.51 -15.41 28.64
CA LYS A 219 -17.86 -14.56 29.77
C LYS A 219 -17.22 -13.18 29.64
N VAL A 220 -17.96 -12.14 30.02
CA VAL A 220 -17.62 -10.74 29.71
C VAL A 220 -16.33 -10.25 30.39
N GLN A 221 -16.01 -10.80 31.56
CA GLN A 221 -14.78 -10.55 32.29
C GLN A 221 -13.55 -11.24 31.69
N ALA A 222 -13.73 -12.34 30.95
CA ALA A 222 -12.66 -13.06 30.28
C ALA A 222 -12.19 -12.35 29.01
N ILE A 223 -13.13 -11.79 28.24
CA ILE A 223 -12.82 -11.14 26.96
C ILE A 223 -12.16 -9.76 27.10
N LYS A 224 -11.91 -9.23 28.31
CA LYS A 224 -11.39 -7.86 28.54
C LYS A 224 -10.18 -7.53 27.67
N ASP A 225 -9.15 -8.37 27.69
CA ASP A 225 -7.94 -8.19 26.89
C ASP A 225 -8.21 -8.21 25.39
N HIS A 226 -9.04 -9.18 24.95
CA HIS A 226 -9.40 -9.34 23.54
C HIS A 226 -10.19 -8.14 23.02
N VAL A 227 -11.11 -7.59 23.81
CA VAL A 227 -11.88 -6.39 23.44
C VAL A 227 -10.99 -5.14 23.41
N ILE A 228 -9.98 -5.04 24.28
CA ILE A 228 -8.99 -3.95 24.23
C ILE A 228 -8.13 -4.05 22.97
N GLU A 229 -7.57 -5.22 22.66
CA GLU A 229 -6.77 -5.42 21.45
C GLU A 229 -7.60 -5.24 20.17
N ILE A 230 -8.82 -5.79 20.11
CA ILE A 230 -9.73 -5.61 18.97
C ILE A 230 -10.16 -4.14 18.83
N ARG A 231 -10.44 -3.41 19.92
CA ARG A 231 -10.76 -1.96 19.87
C ARG A 231 -9.57 -1.16 19.34
N ALA A 232 -8.35 -1.47 19.79
CA ALA A 232 -7.14 -0.81 19.31
C ALA A 232 -6.94 -1.06 17.81
N GLU A 233 -6.99 -2.32 17.36
CA GLU A 233 -6.80 -2.67 15.94
C GLU A 233 -7.92 -2.18 15.02
N PHE A 234 -9.17 -2.26 15.48
CA PHE A 234 -10.31 -1.73 14.73
C PHE A 234 -10.20 -0.22 14.57
N ASN A 235 -9.92 0.53 15.64
CA ASN A 235 -9.74 1.98 15.57
C ASN A 235 -8.49 2.37 14.78
N ALA A 236 -7.39 1.62 14.88
CA ALA A 236 -6.18 1.85 14.10
C ALA A 236 -6.47 1.76 12.58
N LYS A 237 -7.13 0.68 12.15
CA LYS A 237 -7.46 0.40 10.74
C LYS A 237 -8.66 1.21 10.23
N PHE A 238 -9.57 1.64 11.12
CA PHE A 238 -10.65 2.57 10.76
C PHE A 238 -10.12 3.98 10.58
N ASN A 239 -9.33 4.48 11.53
CA ASN A 239 -8.82 5.85 11.47
C ASN A 239 -7.87 6.03 10.27
N GLU A 240 -7.16 4.99 9.83
CA GLU A 240 -6.38 5.02 8.58
C GLU A 240 -7.29 5.21 7.34
N GLU A 241 -8.40 4.48 7.23
CA GLU A 241 -9.39 4.64 6.15
C GLU A 241 -10.12 5.99 6.22
N GLU A 242 -10.46 6.44 7.43
CA GLU A 242 -11.03 7.76 7.69
C GLU A 242 -10.07 8.88 7.26
N GLU A 243 -8.78 8.75 7.56
CA GLU A 243 -7.72 9.67 7.09
C GLU A 243 -7.53 9.64 5.58
N GLU A 244 -7.53 8.46 4.93
CA GLU A 244 -7.48 8.36 3.46
C GLU A 244 -8.69 9.06 2.80
N LYS A 245 -9.90 8.83 3.32
CA LYS A 245 -11.13 9.46 2.82
C LYS A 245 -11.14 10.96 3.10
N LYS A 246 -10.52 11.42 4.19
CA LYS A 246 -10.31 12.84 4.51
C LYS A 246 -9.30 13.49 3.56
N GLU A 247 -8.19 12.82 3.24
CA GLU A 247 -7.24 13.29 2.22
C GLU A 247 -7.88 13.36 0.82
N GLU A 248 -8.70 12.38 0.44
CA GLU A 248 -9.47 12.42 -0.81
C GLU A 248 -10.44 13.62 -0.84
N PHE A 249 -11.27 13.80 0.19
CA PHE A 249 -12.23 14.89 0.29
C PHE A 249 -11.57 16.28 0.24
N LEU A 250 -10.43 16.45 0.93
CA LEU A 250 -9.62 17.68 0.89
C LEU A 250 -8.88 17.86 -0.45
N ALA A 251 -8.61 16.78 -1.20
CA ALA A 251 -8.05 16.84 -2.54
C ALA A 251 -9.09 17.20 -3.61
N GLU A 252 -10.36 16.82 -3.40
CA GLU A 252 -11.51 17.24 -4.22
C GLU A 252 -11.99 18.66 -3.90
N GLY A 253 -11.83 19.11 -2.65
CA GLY A 253 -11.95 20.52 -2.24
C GLY A 253 -13.01 20.83 -1.19
N GLY A 254 -13.49 19.85 -0.42
CA GLY A 254 -14.35 20.09 0.74
C GLY A 254 -13.61 20.74 1.93
N ASN A 255 -14.33 21.30 2.90
CA ASN A 255 -13.73 21.83 4.13
C ASN A 255 -13.59 20.74 5.20
N ILE A 256 -12.63 20.88 6.11
CA ILE A 256 -12.41 19.93 7.22
C ILE A 256 -13.66 19.78 8.11
N ILE A 257 -14.46 20.85 8.25
CA ILE A 257 -15.68 20.91 9.07
C ILE A 257 -16.82 20.06 8.46
N ASP A 258 -16.87 19.95 7.13
CA ASP A 258 -17.96 19.27 6.41
C ASP A 258 -17.73 17.74 6.26
N PHE A 259 -16.67 17.20 6.88
CA PHE A 259 -16.26 15.81 6.73
C PHE A 259 -16.75 14.94 7.90
N HIS A 260 -17.76 14.09 7.64
CA HIS A 260 -18.20 13.01 8.52
C HIS A 260 -18.00 11.67 7.81
N TYR A 261 -17.33 10.71 8.47
CA TYR A 261 -17.10 9.37 7.91
C TYR A 261 -17.55 8.28 8.88
N SER A 262 -18.81 7.86 8.73
CA SER A 262 -19.37 6.71 9.43
C SER A 262 -19.73 5.58 8.47
N THR A 263 -19.19 4.39 8.71
CA THR A 263 -19.57 3.17 7.99
C THR A 263 -20.58 2.37 8.81
N PRO A 264 -21.42 1.52 8.17
CA PRO A 264 -22.25 0.55 8.89
C PRO A 264 -21.43 -0.36 9.83
N LEU A 265 -20.17 -0.61 9.48
CA LEU A 265 -19.23 -1.41 10.27
C LEU A 265 -18.85 -0.72 11.60
N LYS A 266 -18.54 0.59 11.59
CA LYS A 266 -18.28 1.38 12.82
C LYS A 266 -19.53 1.48 13.69
N LYS A 267 -20.73 1.60 13.10
CA LYS A 267 -22.00 1.55 13.85
C LYS A 267 -22.24 0.19 14.52
N ARG A 268 -21.99 -0.94 13.82
CA ARG A 268 -22.05 -2.29 14.40
C ARG A 268 -21.03 -2.49 15.52
N PHE A 269 -19.78 -2.05 15.33
CA PHE A 269 -18.73 -2.11 16.35
C PHE A 269 -19.10 -1.31 17.61
N ASN A 270 -19.57 -0.07 17.45
CA ASN A 270 -19.98 0.78 18.57
C ASN A 270 -21.14 0.15 19.37
N SER A 271 -22.11 -0.49 18.72
CA SER A 271 -23.20 -1.21 19.40
C SER A 271 -22.66 -2.37 20.23
N LEU A 272 -21.79 -3.22 19.66
CA LEU A 272 -21.16 -4.34 20.39
C LEU A 272 -20.30 -3.84 21.56
N TYR A 273 -19.64 -2.69 21.42
CA TYR A 273 -18.86 -2.07 22.50
C TYR A 273 -19.73 -1.47 23.61
N PHE A 274 -20.92 -0.94 23.28
CA PHE A 274 -21.91 -0.54 24.26
C PHE A 274 -22.45 -1.75 25.03
N ASP A 275 -22.90 -2.81 24.34
CA ASP A 275 -23.36 -4.07 24.93
C ASP A 275 -22.29 -4.66 25.88
N TYR A 276 -21.01 -4.59 25.47
CA TYR A 276 -19.88 -5.00 26.30
C TYR A 276 -19.76 -4.14 27.56
N ARG A 277 -19.77 -2.80 27.43
CA ARG A 277 -19.65 -1.86 28.57
C ARG A 277 -20.79 -2.07 29.57
N GLU A 278 -22.02 -2.22 29.11
CA GLU A 278 -23.19 -2.45 29.96
C GLU A 278 -23.07 -3.78 30.72
N LYS A 279 -22.88 -4.90 30.01
CA LYS A 279 -22.74 -6.23 30.63
C LYS A 279 -21.57 -6.27 31.63
N ARG A 280 -20.43 -5.65 31.29
CA ARG A 280 -19.23 -5.58 32.14
C ARG A 280 -19.48 -4.79 33.42
N ASN A 281 -20.14 -3.63 33.31
CA ASN A 281 -20.47 -2.80 34.46
C ASN A 281 -21.51 -3.50 35.38
N ASN A 282 -22.50 -4.19 34.79
CA ASN A 282 -23.45 -5.00 35.54
C ASN A 282 -22.78 -6.18 36.26
N TYR A 283 -21.83 -6.87 35.63
CA TYR A 283 -21.03 -7.94 36.25
C TYR A 283 -20.26 -7.44 37.49
N TYR A 284 -19.45 -6.38 37.36
CA TYR A 284 -18.69 -5.86 38.50
C TYR A 284 -19.58 -5.31 39.62
N LYS A 285 -20.75 -4.75 39.29
CA LYS A 285 -21.74 -4.30 40.27
C LYS A 285 -22.35 -5.47 41.05
N GLN A 286 -22.63 -6.60 40.40
CA GLN A 286 -23.09 -7.83 41.06
C GLN A 286 -21.98 -8.44 41.91
N LEU A 287 -20.76 -8.59 41.37
CA LEU A 287 -19.61 -9.12 42.08
C LEU A 287 -19.33 -8.34 43.37
N LYS A 288 -19.26 -6.99 43.30
CA LYS A 288 -19.07 -6.13 44.49
C LYS A 288 -20.18 -6.31 45.54
N GLN A 289 -21.41 -6.65 45.15
CA GLN A 289 -22.48 -6.97 46.10
C GLN A 289 -22.31 -8.36 46.72
N ASP A 290 -21.95 -9.38 45.94
CA ASP A 290 -21.84 -10.76 46.42
C ASP A 290 -20.59 -10.99 47.28
N LEU A 291 -19.45 -10.38 46.95
CA LEU A 291 -18.26 -10.34 47.80
C LEU A 291 -18.59 -9.77 49.20
N ASN A 292 -19.37 -8.68 49.28
CA ASN A 292 -19.78 -8.08 50.55
C ASN A 292 -20.80 -8.95 51.32
N LYS A 293 -21.70 -9.66 50.65
CA LYS A 293 -22.59 -10.64 51.30
C LYS A 293 -21.80 -11.82 51.89
N ASN A 294 -20.79 -12.31 51.18
CA ASN A 294 -19.94 -13.41 51.65
C ASN A 294 -19.03 -12.97 52.79
N LEU A 295 -18.51 -11.74 52.76
CA LEU A 295 -17.76 -11.15 53.87
C LEU A 295 -18.60 -11.13 55.16
N ALA A 296 -19.87 -10.72 55.08
CA ALA A 296 -20.78 -10.77 56.22
C ALA A 296 -20.96 -12.19 56.78
N LYS A 297 -21.14 -13.21 55.92
CA LYS A 297 -21.23 -14.63 56.33
C LYS A 297 -19.93 -15.13 56.98
N ARG A 298 -18.75 -14.81 56.42
CA ARG A 298 -17.46 -15.23 56.99
C ARG A 298 -17.24 -14.61 58.37
N LEU A 299 -17.65 -13.36 58.58
CA LEU A 299 -17.64 -12.72 59.90
C LEU A 299 -18.65 -13.35 60.88
N GLU A 300 -19.87 -13.66 60.44
CA GLU A 300 -20.88 -14.38 61.24
C GLU A 300 -20.36 -15.76 61.72
N ILE A 301 -19.73 -16.53 60.83
CA ILE A 301 -19.07 -17.82 61.13
C ILE A 301 -17.95 -17.65 62.17
N ILE A 302 -17.19 -16.55 62.13
CA ILE A 302 -16.13 -16.25 63.11
C ILE A 302 -16.72 -15.96 64.49
N GLU A 303 -17.82 -15.22 64.59
CA GLU A 303 -18.48 -14.99 65.89
C GLU A 303 -19.13 -16.26 66.45
N GLU A 304 -19.70 -17.13 65.62
CA GLU A 304 -20.16 -18.46 66.04
C GLU A 304 -19.00 -19.36 66.52
N LEU A 305 -17.85 -19.34 65.85
CA LEU A 305 -16.66 -20.08 66.26
C LEU A 305 -16.06 -19.58 67.58
N LYS A 306 -16.09 -18.27 67.86
CA LYS A 306 -15.74 -17.71 69.17
C LYS A 306 -16.68 -18.24 70.25
N GLY A 307 -17.99 -18.17 70.02
CA GLY A 307 -19.01 -18.61 70.98
C GLY A 307 -18.92 -20.10 71.35
N LEU A 308 -18.46 -20.96 70.45
CA LEU A 308 -18.34 -22.41 70.68
C LEU A 308 -17.37 -22.81 71.81
N ILE A 309 -16.46 -21.93 72.22
CA ILE A 309 -15.46 -22.21 73.27
C ILE A 309 -16.06 -22.02 74.68
N ASP A 310 -17.07 -21.16 74.83
CA ASP A 310 -17.70 -20.80 76.11
C ASP A 310 -18.91 -21.71 76.50
N VAL A 311 -19.25 -22.71 75.68
CA VAL A 311 -20.46 -23.54 75.88
C VAL A 311 -20.13 -24.88 76.55
N GLU A 312 -20.68 -25.11 77.76
CA GLU A 312 -20.59 -26.37 78.52
C GLU A 312 -21.45 -27.51 77.90
N GLU A 313 -21.25 -27.82 76.62
CA GLU A 313 -21.95 -28.88 75.90
C GLU A 313 -21.16 -30.20 75.78
N ASN A 314 -21.79 -31.22 75.18
CA ASN A 314 -21.12 -32.48 74.90
C ASN A 314 -20.09 -32.29 73.79
N ILE A 315 -18.87 -32.82 73.96
CA ILE A 315 -17.78 -32.70 72.99
C ILE A 315 -18.18 -33.23 71.59
N ASN A 316 -19.11 -34.19 71.53
CA ASN A 316 -19.63 -34.72 70.26
C ASN A 316 -20.71 -33.85 69.59
N THR A 317 -21.30 -32.85 70.28
CA THR A 317 -22.16 -31.83 69.65
C THR A 317 -21.34 -30.61 69.26
N THR A 318 -20.46 -30.11 70.12
CA THR A 318 -19.56 -28.98 69.79
C THR A 318 -18.64 -29.30 68.61
N TYR A 319 -18.07 -30.51 68.52
CA TYR A 319 -17.29 -30.94 67.35
C TYR A 319 -18.12 -31.02 66.05
N LYS A 320 -19.41 -31.36 66.13
CA LYS A 320 -20.30 -31.35 64.96
C LYS A 320 -20.60 -29.94 64.50
N HIS A 321 -20.97 -29.04 65.42
CA HIS A 321 -21.20 -27.64 65.11
C HIS A 321 -19.93 -26.95 64.59
N PHE A 322 -18.75 -27.33 65.10
CA PHE A 322 -17.47 -26.92 64.51
C PHE A 322 -17.29 -27.39 63.07
N LYS A 323 -17.54 -28.68 62.74
CA LYS A 323 -17.48 -29.16 61.35
C LYS A 323 -18.55 -28.50 60.45
N GLU A 324 -19.76 -28.27 60.96
CA GLU A 324 -20.81 -27.50 60.29
C GLU A 324 -20.39 -26.03 60.03
N LEU A 325 -19.55 -25.44 60.88
CA LEU A 325 -18.93 -24.12 60.66
C LEU A 325 -17.75 -24.18 59.67
N GLN A 326 -16.92 -25.23 59.70
CA GLN A 326 -15.89 -25.45 58.67
C GLN A 326 -16.50 -25.65 57.28
N ASP A 327 -17.59 -26.40 57.16
CA ASP A 327 -18.27 -26.63 55.89
C ASP A 327 -19.09 -25.40 55.46
N ARG A 328 -19.68 -24.64 56.40
CA ARG A 328 -20.22 -23.30 56.10
C ARG A 328 -19.15 -22.31 55.64
N TRP A 329 -17.93 -22.38 56.18
CA TRP A 329 -16.80 -21.54 55.73
C TRP A 329 -16.35 -21.89 54.31
N ARG A 330 -16.19 -23.19 54.01
CA ARG A 330 -15.87 -23.69 52.66
C ARG A 330 -16.92 -23.28 51.60
N VAL A 331 -18.20 -23.21 51.99
CA VAL A 331 -19.30 -22.77 51.11
C VAL A 331 -19.55 -21.25 51.16
N ALA A 332 -18.98 -20.54 52.14
CA ALA A 332 -18.93 -19.08 52.16
C ALA A 332 -17.83 -18.61 51.18
N GLY A 333 -18.23 -18.47 49.92
CA GLY A 333 -17.34 -18.17 48.79
C GLY A 333 -16.65 -16.78 48.82
N PRO A 334 -16.25 -16.25 47.65
CA PRO A 334 -15.25 -15.19 47.54
C PRO A 334 -15.59 -13.91 48.32
N ILE A 335 -14.56 -13.22 48.84
CA ILE A 335 -14.63 -12.00 49.67
C ILE A 335 -13.59 -10.96 49.22
N PRO A 336 -13.74 -9.66 49.57
CA PRO A 336 -12.81 -8.62 49.11
C PRO A 336 -11.36 -8.84 49.56
N ARG A 337 -10.40 -8.72 48.64
CA ARG A 337 -8.96 -8.98 48.83
C ARG A 337 -8.38 -8.25 50.02
N GLU A 338 -8.70 -6.96 50.14
CA GLU A 338 -8.27 -6.07 51.24
C GLU A 338 -8.51 -6.68 52.63
N LYS A 339 -9.58 -7.47 52.78
CA LYS A 339 -10.01 -8.05 54.06
C LYS A 339 -9.78 -9.56 54.13
N TYR A 340 -9.28 -10.19 53.07
CA TYR A 340 -9.13 -11.64 53.00
C TYR A 340 -8.16 -12.16 54.06
N ASN A 341 -6.95 -11.59 54.14
CA ASN A 341 -5.93 -12.05 55.09
C ASN A 341 -6.34 -11.82 56.55
N ASP A 342 -6.93 -10.66 56.90
CA ASP A 342 -7.43 -10.40 58.26
C ASP A 342 -8.53 -11.39 58.68
N VAL A 343 -9.51 -11.62 57.80
CA VAL A 343 -10.63 -12.54 58.04
C VAL A 343 -10.15 -13.98 58.12
N TRP A 344 -9.24 -14.41 57.24
CA TRP A 344 -8.64 -15.74 57.29
C TRP A 344 -7.77 -15.94 58.54
N ASN A 345 -6.91 -14.98 58.91
CA ASN A 345 -6.07 -15.05 60.11
C ASN A 345 -6.91 -15.17 61.38
N THR A 346 -7.99 -14.38 61.46
CA THR A 346 -8.93 -14.44 62.59
C THR A 346 -9.63 -15.80 62.67
N TYR A 347 -10.12 -16.33 61.55
CA TYR A 347 -10.70 -17.67 61.47
C TYR A 347 -9.69 -18.76 61.86
N HIS A 348 -8.46 -18.71 61.32
CA HIS A 348 -7.41 -19.69 61.59
C HIS A 348 -7.05 -19.72 63.08
N HIS A 349 -6.90 -18.56 63.72
CA HIS A 349 -6.65 -18.48 65.16
C HIS A 349 -7.76 -19.13 65.99
N HIS A 350 -9.04 -18.87 65.68
CA HIS A 350 -10.15 -19.52 66.39
C HIS A 350 -10.26 -21.03 66.09
N VAL A 351 -9.84 -21.47 64.89
CA VAL A 351 -9.71 -22.89 64.54
C VAL A 351 -8.59 -23.58 65.33
N GLU A 352 -7.40 -22.98 65.44
CA GLU A 352 -6.31 -23.52 66.28
C GLU A 352 -6.71 -23.57 67.76
N ASN A 353 -7.30 -22.48 68.29
CA ASN A 353 -7.83 -22.45 69.66
C ASN A 353 -8.86 -23.57 69.91
N PHE A 354 -9.71 -23.90 68.93
CA PHE A 354 -10.65 -25.01 69.05
C PHE A 354 -9.95 -26.38 69.02
N TYR A 355 -8.94 -26.59 68.18
CA TYR A 355 -8.16 -27.84 68.17
C TYR A 355 -7.33 -28.05 69.45
N ASP A 356 -6.94 -26.97 70.12
CA ASP A 356 -6.32 -27.03 71.44
C ASP A 356 -7.35 -27.23 72.56
N PHE A 357 -8.54 -26.64 72.48
CA PHE A 357 -9.67 -26.98 73.36
C PHE A 357 -10.07 -28.46 73.22
N LEU A 358 -10.03 -29.03 72.01
CA LEU A 358 -10.36 -30.43 71.72
C LEU A 358 -9.37 -31.46 72.33
N HIS A 359 -8.28 -31.01 72.98
CA HIS A 359 -7.28 -31.85 73.66
C HIS A 359 -7.83 -32.91 74.63
N LEU A 360 -9.08 -32.76 75.10
CA LEU A 360 -9.76 -33.74 75.96
C LEU A 360 -10.04 -35.09 75.26
N ASN A 361 -10.05 -35.16 73.92
CA ASN A 361 -10.29 -36.37 73.13
C ASN A 361 -9.20 -36.58 72.05
N ARG A 362 -8.00 -36.95 72.51
CA ARG A 362 -6.78 -37.12 71.71
C ARG A 362 -6.95 -37.91 70.40
N GLU A 363 -7.68 -39.01 70.40
CA GLU A 363 -7.79 -39.92 69.25
C GLU A 363 -8.35 -39.26 67.98
N PHE A 364 -9.28 -38.29 68.12
CA PHE A 364 -9.84 -37.58 66.96
C PHE A 364 -8.86 -36.55 66.37
N ARG A 365 -8.09 -35.86 67.21
CA ARG A 365 -7.05 -34.90 66.78
C ARG A 365 -5.94 -35.60 66.01
N ASP A 366 -5.46 -36.73 66.54
CA ASP A 366 -4.39 -37.53 65.93
C ASP A 366 -4.87 -38.15 64.57
N LEU A 367 -6.17 -38.42 64.41
CA LEU A 367 -6.77 -38.87 63.15
C LEU A 367 -6.89 -37.74 62.10
N ASP A 368 -7.43 -36.57 62.48
CA ASP A 368 -7.56 -35.41 61.58
C ASP A 368 -6.18 -34.90 61.13
N PHE A 369 -5.19 -34.86 62.02
CA PHE A 369 -3.79 -34.53 61.65
C PHE A 369 -3.23 -35.50 60.61
N LYS A 370 -3.51 -36.81 60.75
CA LYS A 370 -3.08 -37.81 59.76
C LYS A 370 -3.81 -37.67 58.42
N HIS A 371 -5.06 -37.21 58.41
CA HIS A 371 -5.78 -36.91 57.18
C HIS A 371 -5.21 -35.64 56.51
N ASN A 372 -5.00 -34.56 57.26
CA ASN A 372 -4.40 -33.32 56.75
C ASN A 372 -3.01 -33.57 56.16
N LEU A 373 -2.20 -34.43 56.81
CA LEU A 373 -0.91 -34.91 56.32
C LEU A 373 -1.03 -35.60 54.94
N ASP A 374 -1.88 -36.63 54.85
CA ASP A 374 -2.12 -37.39 53.61
C ASP A 374 -2.62 -36.52 52.45
N GLN A 375 -3.44 -35.50 52.72
CA GLN A 375 -3.91 -34.57 51.70
C GLN A 375 -2.85 -33.52 51.32
N LYS A 376 -2.07 -32.98 52.28
CA LYS A 376 -0.98 -32.04 51.99
C LYS A 376 0.15 -32.68 51.19
N LEU A 377 0.45 -33.95 51.42
CA LEU A 377 1.39 -34.71 50.59
C LEU A 377 0.92 -34.81 49.13
N LYS A 378 -0.36 -35.12 48.87
CA LYS A 378 -0.90 -35.13 47.49
C LYS A 378 -0.88 -33.76 46.82
N VAL A 379 -1.06 -32.69 47.59
CA VAL A 379 -0.94 -31.30 47.10
C VAL A 379 0.51 -30.98 46.70
N ILE A 380 1.51 -31.44 47.46
CA ILE A 380 2.92 -31.36 47.06
C ILE A 380 3.18 -32.21 45.83
N ASP A 381 2.83 -33.50 45.86
CA ASP A 381 3.15 -34.44 44.78
C ASP A 381 2.54 -33.95 43.45
N ARG A 382 1.35 -33.33 43.48
CA ARG A 382 0.76 -32.64 42.31
C ARG A 382 1.49 -31.35 41.93
N ALA A 383 1.99 -30.55 42.89
CA ALA A 383 2.83 -29.39 42.59
C ALA A 383 4.17 -29.80 41.94
N GLU A 384 4.78 -30.89 42.40
CA GLU A 384 6.00 -31.47 41.81
C GLU A 384 5.74 -32.04 40.40
N GLU A 385 4.57 -32.65 40.13
CA GLU A 385 4.14 -32.99 38.77
C GLU A 385 4.00 -31.74 37.87
N LEU A 386 3.34 -30.68 38.35
CA LEU A 386 3.15 -29.43 37.60
C LEU A 386 4.47 -28.70 37.33
N ALA A 387 5.45 -28.81 38.24
CA ALA A 387 6.80 -28.29 38.03
C ALA A 387 7.52 -28.98 36.85
N GLN A 388 7.06 -30.15 36.40
CA GLN A 388 7.58 -30.85 35.22
C GLN A 388 6.71 -30.71 33.95
N GLU A 389 5.55 -30.03 34.01
CA GLU A 389 4.68 -29.85 32.84
C GLU A 389 5.22 -28.79 31.85
N ASP A 390 4.99 -29.00 30.55
CA ASP A 390 5.42 -28.11 29.47
C ASP A 390 4.52 -26.86 29.31
N ASP A 391 3.22 -26.95 29.62
CA ASP A 391 2.30 -25.81 29.58
C ASP A 391 2.40 -24.99 30.88
N ILE A 392 3.37 -24.07 30.87
CA ILE A 392 3.65 -23.12 31.94
C ILE A 392 2.42 -22.29 32.36
N ASN A 393 1.50 -21.99 31.44
CA ASN A 393 0.30 -21.20 31.75
C ASN A 393 -0.79 -22.05 32.41
N ARG A 394 -0.91 -23.32 32.03
CA ARG A 394 -1.75 -24.30 32.73
C ARG A 394 -1.17 -24.64 34.10
N ALA A 395 0.13 -24.93 34.19
CA ALA A 395 0.81 -25.28 35.44
C ALA A 395 0.65 -24.19 36.49
N PHE A 396 0.77 -22.91 36.10
CA PHE A 396 0.52 -21.79 37.00
C PHE A 396 -0.94 -21.70 37.48
N ARG A 397 -1.93 -21.97 36.61
CA ARG A 397 -3.35 -21.99 37.02
C ARG A 397 -3.66 -23.11 38.01
N GLU A 398 -3.15 -24.31 37.77
CA GLU A 398 -3.34 -25.42 38.71
C GLU A 398 -2.57 -25.18 40.03
N LEU A 399 -1.42 -24.51 40.00
CA LEU A 399 -0.69 -24.08 41.20
C LEU A 399 -1.50 -23.10 42.07
N GLN A 400 -2.18 -22.11 41.48
CA GLN A 400 -3.05 -21.20 42.25
C GLN A 400 -4.17 -21.96 42.98
N MET A 401 -4.75 -22.98 42.34
CA MET A 401 -5.73 -23.87 42.98
C MET A 401 -5.11 -24.69 44.12
N LEU A 402 -3.86 -25.17 43.98
CA LEU A 402 -3.13 -25.85 45.06
C LEU A 402 -2.83 -24.92 46.24
N HIS A 403 -2.46 -23.65 46.01
CA HIS A 403 -2.32 -22.65 47.07
C HIS A 403 -3.65 -22.45 47.82
N LYS A 404 -4.79 -22.37 47.11
CA LYS A 404 -6.13 -22.27 47.73
C LYS A 404 -6.47 -23.51 48.57
N MET A 405 -6.28 -24.72 48.04
CA MET A 405 -6.49 -25.97 48.79
C MET A 405 -5.61 -26.02 50.05
N TRP A 406 -4.32 -25.68 49.93
CA TRP A 406 -3.36 -25.65 51.04
C TRP A 406 -3.76 -24.68 52.16
N LYS A 407 -4.37 -23.53 51.83
CA LYS A 407 -4.71 -22.44 52.77
C LYS A 407 -6.16 -22.47 53.29
N GLU A 408 -7.16 -22.85 52.49
CA GLU A 408 -8.58 -22.83 52.89
C GLU A 408 -9.14 -24.20 53.27
N GLU A 409 -8.70 -25.30 52.65
CA GLU A 409 -9.35 -26.62 52.81
C GLU A 409 -8.69 -27.52 53.84
N LEU A 410 -7.35 -27.44 53.95
CA LEU A 410 -6.51 -28.37 54.71
C LEU A 410 -6.10 -27.78 56.07
N GLY A 411 -6.39 -28.53 57.15
CA GLY A 411 -6.13 -28.10 58.52
C GLY A 411 -4.66 -28.21 58.96
N PRO A 412 -4.38 -27.87 60.23
CA PRO A 412 -3.04 -28.03 60.82
C PRO A 412 -2.60 -29.50 60.85
N VAL A 413 -1.28 -29.69 60.89
CA VAL A 413 -0.59 -30.99 60.95
C VAL A 413 0.23 -31.05 62.26
N ALA A 414 0.60 -32.25 62.69
CA ALA A 414 1.56 -32.43 63.79
C ALA A 414 2.86 -31.65 63.53
N LYS A 415 3.40 -31.01 64.58
CA LYS A 415 4.55 -30.08 64.48
C LYS A 415 5.77 -30.70 63.80
N GLU A 416 6.00 -31.99 64.02
CA GLU A 416 7.11 -32.78 63.49
C GLU A 416 7.19 -32.79 61.94
N PHE A 417 6.09 -32.56 61.23
CA PHE A 417 6.04 -32.55 59.77
C PHE A 417 5.70 -31.17 59.19
N ARG A 418 5.71 -30.09 60.00
CA ARG A 418 5.25 -28.77 59.55
C ARG A 418 6.21 -28.17 58.52
N GLU A 419 7.51 -28.20 58.81
CA GLU A 419 8.53 -27.56 57.97
C GLU A 419 8.84 -28.40 56.72
N ASP A 420 9.11 -29.71 56.83
CA ASP A 420 9.39 -30.63 55.71
C ASP A 420 8.39 -30.52 54.54
N ILE A 421 7.11 -30.42 54.89
CA ILE A 421 5.99 -30.36 53.94
C ILE A 421 5.88 -28.94 53.35
N TRP A 422 6.18 -27.92 54.14
CA TRP A 422 6.22 -26.54 53.67
C TRP A 422 7.41 -26.29 52.72
N GLU A 423 8.59 -26.81 53.03
CA GLU A 423 9.79 -26.68 52.21
C GLU A 423 9.61 -27.33 50.83
N ARG A 424 9.13 -28.59 50.77
CA ARG A 424 8.82 -29.25 49.49
C ARG A 424 7.80 -28.45 48.67
N PHE A 425 6.73 -27.97 49.30
CA PHE A 425 5.69 -27.20 48.61
C PHE A 425 6.24 -25.88 48.06
N SER A 426 6.99 -25.13 48.89
CA SER A 426 7.65 -23.87 48.51
C SER A 426 8.64 -24.06 47.36
N SER A 427 9.45 -25.13 47.38
CA SER A 427 10.39 -25.49 46.31
C SER A 427 9.68 -25.80 44.99
N ALA A 428 8.57 -26.53 45.00
CA ALA A 428 7.77 -26.80 43.81
C ALA A 428 7.08 -25.52 43.26
N THR A 429 6.49 -24.71 44.15
CA THR A 429 5.94 -23.38 43.81
C THR A 429 6.98 -22.50 43.14
N LYS A 430 8.20 -22.43 43.69
CA LYS A 430 9.30 -21.62 43.16
C LYS A 430 9.71 -22.05 41.75
N GLN A 431 9.88 -23.36 41.50
CA GLN A 431 10.25 -23.86 40.17
C GLN A 431 9.22 -23.49 39.08
N ILE A 432 7.93 -23.50 39.40
CA ILE A 432 6.86 -23.08 38.47
C ILE A 432 6.90 -21.56 38.24
N HIS A 433 7.20 -20.78 39.28
CA HIS A 433 7.40 -19.32 39.18
C HIS A 433 8.61 -18.96 38.31
N ASP A 434 9.75 -19.62 38.50
CA ASP A 434 10.98 -19.39 37.73
C ASP A 434 10.77 -19.70 36.24
N LYS A 435 10.21 -20.88 35.91
CA LYS A 435 9.79 -21.24 34.54
C LYS A 435 8.86 -20.20 33.90
N ARG A 436 7.90 -19.68 34.69
CA ARG A 436 6.97 -18.64 34.22
C ARG A 436 7.68 -17.33 33.92
N GLN A 437 8.68 -16.94 34.72
CA GLN A 437 9.48 -15.75 34.45
C GLN A 437 10.32 -15.92 33.17
N GLU A 438 10.97 -17.07 32.97
CA GLU A 438 11.70 -17.38 31.74
C GLU A 438 10.80 -17.31 30.47
N PHE A 439 9.58 -17.84 30.55
CA PHE A 439 8.62 -17.76 29.46
C PHE A 439 8.27 -16.31 29.09
N PHE A 440 8.00 -15.44 30.08
CA PHE A 440 7.72 -14.04 29.79
C PHE A 440 8.95 -13.29 29.27
N ASN A 441 10.13 -13.55 29.83
CA ASN A 441 11.40 -12.97 29.35
C ASN A 441 11.63 -13.28 27.86
N THR A 442 11.52 -14.55 27.44
CA THR A 442 11.71 -14.96 26.03
C THR A 442 10.62 -14.43 25.08
N MET A 443 9.42 -14.11 25.60
CA MET A 443 8.37 -13.44 24.82
C MET A 443 8.63 -11.94 24.66
N ASP A 444 9.12 -11.27 25.71
CA ASP A 444 9.50 -9.86 25.64
C ASP A 444 10.76 -9.64 24.78
N GLU A 445 11.71 -10.58 24.78
CA GLU A 445 12.83 -10.61 23.83
C GLU A 445 12.34 -10.64 22.37
N ARG A 446 11.38 -11.51 22.04
CA ARG A 446 10.75 -11.58 20.71
C ARG A 446 10.01 -10.31 20.34
N TYR A 447 9.32 -9.68 21.30
CA TYR A 447 8.68 -8.39 21.05
C TYR A 447 9.71 -7.28 20.79
N GLU A 448 10.86 -7.30 21.48
CA GLU A 448 11.95 -6.37 21.26
C GLU A 448 12.68 -6.61 19.92
N GLU A 449 12.78 -7.86 19.45
CA GLU A 449 13.21 -8.18 18.07
C GLU A 449 12.22 -7.64 17.03
N ASN A 450 10.92 -7.88 17.22
CA ASN A 450 9.86 -7.33 16.36
C ASN A 450 9.89 -5.80 16.32
N TRP A 451 10.14 -5.14 17.46
CA TRP A 451 10.28 -3.69 17.54
C TRP A 451 11.48 -3.19 16.71
N LYS A 452 12.66 -3.82 16.85
CA LYS A 452 13.83 -3.51 16.01
C LYS A 452 13.54 -3.70 14.52
N ALA A 453 12.82 -4.76 14.15
CA ALA A 453 12.39 -4.99 12.77
C ALA A 453 11.44 -3.91 12.26
N LYS A 454 10.45 -3.48 13.06
CA LYS A 454 9.54 -2.37 12.70
C LYS A 454 10.25 -1.03 12.59
N GLN A 455 11.21 -0.73 13.47
CA GLN A 455 12.02 0.49 13.37
C GLN A 455 12.83 0.53 12.05
N VAL A 456 13.50 -0.56 11.66
CA VAL A 456 14.20 -0.69 10.37
C VAL A 456 13.24 -0.56 9.15
N ILE A 457 11.95 -0.86 9.32
CA ILE A 457 10.92 -0.62 8.29
C ILE A 457 10.52 0.87 8.25
N ILE A 458 10.31 1.51 9.40
CA ILE A 458 10.02 2.95 9.52
C ILE A 458 11.15 3.77 8.91
N GLU A 459 12.41 3.44 9.18
CA GLU A 459 13.58 4.10 8.59
C GLU A 459 13.57 4.06 7.06
N LYS A 460 13.24 2.92 6.45
CA LYS A 460 13.13 2.80 4.98
C LYS A 460 11.97 3.62 4.42
N ILE A 461 10.81 3.66 5.11
CA ILE A 461 9.68 4.51 4.71
C ILE A 461 10.08 5.99 4.81
N LYS A 462 10.84 6.37 5.85
CA LYS A 462 11.38 7.73 6.06
C LYS A 462 12.36 8.15 4.96
N GLU A 463 13.32 7.31 4.60
CA GLU A 463 14.22 7.53 3.45
C GLU A 463 13.43 7.78 2.15
N ILE A 464 12.42 6.95 1.88
CA ILE A 464 11.54 7.08 0.71
C ILE A 464 10.65 8.34 0.77
N ALA A 465 10.30 8.81 1.98
CA ALA A 465 9.54 10.05 2.19
C ALA A 465 10.40 11.32 2.08
N ASP A 466 11.72 11.22 2.31
CA ASP A 466 12.70 12.30 2.16
C ASP A 466 13.10 12.58 0.70
N GLU A 467 13.10 11.56 -0.18
CA GLU A 467 13.54 11.71 -1.58
C GLU A 467 12.51 12.41 -2.51
N GLU A 468 12.97 13.38 -3.33
CA GLU A 468 12.15 13.99 -4.39
C GLU A 468 12.14 13.19 -5.71
N TYR A 469 11.03 12.53 -6.02
CA TYR A 469 10.86 11.83 -7.30
C TYR A 469 10.27 12.74 -8.41
N LYS A 470 11.04 12.93 -9.48
CA LYS A 470 10.68 13.79 -10.63
C LYS A 470 10.03 13.04 -11.81
N SER A 471 9.77 11.74 -11.67
CA SER A 471 9.22 10.88 -12.73
C SER A 471 8.08 10.01 -12.22
N HIS A 472 7.01 9.90 -13.01
CA HIS A 472 5.85 9.05 -12.71
C HIS A 472 6.24 7.58 -12.49
N ASN A 473 7.17 7.05 -13.28
CA ASN A 473 7.62 5.66 -13.15
C ASN A 473 8.35 5.42 -11.81
N LYS A 474 9.15 6.39 -11.34
CA LYS A 474 9.78 6.33 -10.01
C LYS A 474 8.73 6.38 -8.89
N TRP A 475 7.74 7.26 -9.01
CA TRP A 475 6.60 7.30 -8.08
C TRP A 475 5.85 5.97 -8.04
N GLN A 476 5.55 5.35 -9.19
CA GLN A 476 4.89 4.04 -9.23
C GLN A 476 5.72 2.91 -8.62
N GLN A 477 7.06 2.95 -8.76
CA GLN A 477 7.95 2.01 -8.09
C GLN A 477 7.93 2.21 -6.57
N LYS A 478 8.11 3.46 -6.11
CA LYS A 478 8.19 3.78 -4.68
C LYS A 478 6.86 3.64 -3.93
N ILE A 479 5.72 3.84 -4.60
CA ILE A 479 4.39 3.50 -4.03
C ILE A 479 4.31 2.00 -3.71
N LYS A 480 4.78 1.12 -4.62
CA LYS A 480 4.81 -0.33 -4.37
C LYS A 480 5.80 -0.73 -3.29
N GLU A 481 6.93 -0.03 -3.22
CA GLU A 481 7.96 -0.25 -2.20
C GLU A 481 7.45 0.13 -0.80
N VAL A 482 6.75 1.25 -0.66
CA VAL A 482 6.10 1.67 0.60
C VAL A 482 4.95 0.73 0.97
N GLU A 483 4.14 0.25 0.01
CA GLU A 483 3.08 -0.71 0.32
C GLU A 483 3.64 -2.05 0.82
N ALA A 484 4.70 -2.58 0.18
CA ALA A 484 5.37 -3.79 0.65
C ALA A 484 6.03 -3.61 2.04
N LEU A 485 6.52 -2.40 2.35
CA LEU A 485 7.02 -2.05 3.69
C LEU A 485 5.87 -1.93 4.71
N ARG A 486 4.70 -1.42 4.32
CA ARG A 486 3.48 -1.37 5.14
C ARG A 486 2.93 -2.77 5.43
N GLU A 487 2.85 -3.64 4.43
CA GLU A 487 2.54 -5.07 4.63
C GLU A 487 3.54 -5.74 5.58
N ALA A 488 4.85 -5.49 5.40
CA ALA A 488 5.88 -6.02 6.30
C ALA A 488 5.77 -5.49 7.74
N PHE A 489 5.36 -4.22 7.93
CA PHE A 489 5.17 -3.62 9.26
C PHE A 489 4.04 -4.30 10.06
N PHE A 490 2.93 -4.64 9.40
CA PHE A 490 1.84 -5.40 10.02
C PHE A 490 2.22 -6.87 10.25
N ASN A 491 2.89 -7.50 9.29
CA ASN A 491 3.36 -8.90 9.40
C ASN A 491 4.50 -9.10 10.43
N ALA A 492 5.16 -8.03 10.89
CA ALA A 492 6.20 -8.08 11.92
C ALA A 492 5.66 -8.23 13.37
N GLY A 493 4.40 -8.62 13.56
CA GLY A 493 3.86 -9.05 14.85
C GLY A 493 3.73 -7.98 15.94
N LYS A 494 3.68 -8.42 17.21
CA LYS A 494 3.53 -7.56 18.40
C LYS A 494 4.87 -6.98 18.86
N VAL A 495 4.80 -5.77 19.43
CA VAL A 495 5.94 -5.03 20.03
C VAL A 495 5.68 -4.75 21.52
N PRO A 496 6.69 -4.38 22.33
CA PRO A 496 6.51 -4.20 23.77
C PRO A 496 5.52 -3.07 24.05
N ARG A 497 4.61 -3.26 25.03
CA ARG A 497 3.50 -2.33 25.30
C ARG A 497 3.96 -0.87 25.44
N SER A 498 5.09 -0.63 26.11
CA SER A 498 5.67 0.70 26.32
C SER A 498 6.13 1.42 25.03
N LYS A 499 6.38 0.69 23.94
CA LYS A 499 6.91 1.24 22.67
C LYS A 499 5.88 1.22 21.53
N ASN A 500 4.67 0.69 21.77
CA ASN A 500 3.68 0.45 20.73
C ASN A 500 3.14 1.74 20.11
N GLU A 501 2.75 2.72 20.93
CA GLU A 501 2.20 3.99 20.43
C GLU A 501 3.26 4.85 19.72
N GLU A 502 4.48 4.94 20.26
CA GLU A 502 5.62 5.61 19.62
C GLU A 502 5.91 5.01 18.23
N THR A 503 6.04 3.68 18.15
CA THR A 503 6.27 2.98 16.87
C THR A 503 5.13 3.18 15.88
N TRP A 504 3.88 3.31 16.34
CA TRP A 504 2.70 3.53 15.50
C TRP A 504 2.57 4.98 15.01
N THR A 505 2.87 5.95 15.87
CA THR A 505 2.88 7.39 15.53
C THR A 505 3.99 7.72 14.54
N ASP A 506 5.21 7.18 14.73
CA ASP A 506 6.32 7.34 13.80
C ASP A 506 6.02 6.70 12.43
N PHE A 507 5.46 5.48 12.41
CA PHE A 507 5.01 4.84 11.18
C PHE A 507 4.00 5.73 10.42
N LYS A 508 2.94 6.18 11.10
CA LYS A 508 1.93 7.09 10.54
C LYS A 508 2.54 8.39 10.02
N GLN A 509 3.44 9.02 10.78
CA GLN A 509 4.07 10.28 10.38
C GLN A 509 4.84 10.15 9.07
N ASN A 510 5.62 9.07 8.91
CA ASN A 510 6.42 8.85 7.71
C ASN A 510 5.54 8.44 6.50
N VAL A 511 4.51 7.61 6.69
CA VAL A 511 3.53 7.27 5.64
C VAL A 511 2.73 8.50 5.18
N ARG A 512 2.19 9.31 6.10
CA ARG A 512 1.51 10.59 5.79
C ARG A 512 2.43 11.54 5.03
N ARG A 513 3.72 11.62 5.39
CA ARG A 513 4.72 12.45 4.70
C ARG A 513 4.95 11.99 3.26
N PHE A 514 5.11 10.69 3.03
CA PHE A 514 5.18 10.12 1.68
C PHE A 514 3.91 10.41 0.87
N ASN A 515 2.72 10.20 1.45
CA ASN A 515 1.44 10.47 0.81
C ASN A 515 1.26 11.95 0.46
N ARG A 516 1.66 12.88 1.33
CA ARG A 516 1.67 14.33 1.05
C ARG A 516 2.55 14.67 -0.15
N ASN A 517 3.76 14.09 -0.24
CA ASN A 517 4.68 14.31 -1.35
C ASN A 517 4.16 13.70 -2.67
N LYS A 518 3.60 12.48 -2.62
CA LYS A 518 2.88 11.80 -3.72
C LYS A 518 1.75 12.68 -4.26
N ASN A 519 0.87 13.16 -3.38
CA ASN A 519 -0.30 13.95 -3.72
C ASN A 519 0.10 15.32 -4.29
N ALA A 520 1.14 15.96 -3.74
CA ALA A 520 1.71 17.20 -4.28
C ALA A 520 2.28 17.02 -5.70
N PHE A 521 3.01 15.94 -5.97
CA PHE A 521 3.52 15.64 -7.31
C PHE A 521 2.38 15.46 -8.32
N TYR A 522 1.37 14.65 -8.02
CA TYR A 522 0.25 14.44 -8.95
C TYR A 522 -0.62 15.69 -9.14
N LYS A 523 -0.81 16.52 -8.10
CA LYS A 523 -1.49 17.83 -8.21
C LYS A 523 -0.72 18.80 -9.11
N ASN A 524 0.60 18.84 -9.00
CA ASN A 524 1.48 19.64 -9.86
C ASN A 524 1.47 19.11 -11.32
N LEU A 525 1.60 17.79 -11.53
CA LEU A 525 1.51 17.17 -12.85
C LEU A 525 0.16 17.41 -13.53
N LYS A 526 -0.95 17.31 -12.79
CA LYS A 526 -2.30 17.65 -13.27
C LYS A 526 -2.39 19.12 -13.68
N LYS A 527 -1.87 20.04 -12.86
CA LYS A 527 -1.80 21.47 -13.22
C LYS A 527 -0.99 21.69 -14.51
N GLN A 528 0.23 21.16 -14.60
CA GLN A 528 1.06 21.30 -15.81
C GLN A 528 0.38 20.78 -17.08
N GLN A 529 -0.43 19.72 -16.97
CA GLN A 529 -1.22 19.23 -18.10
C GLN A 529 -2.34 20.22 -18.51
N TYR A 530 -3.00 20.89 -17.56
CA TYR A 530 -3.95 21.98 -17.86
C TYR A 530 -3.24 23.22 -18.43
N ASP A 531 -2.11 23.64 -17.87
CA ASP A 531 -1.29 24.74 -18.40
C ASP A 531 -0.82 24.44 -19.85
N ASN A 532 -0.56 23.18 -20.19
CA ASN A 532 -0.25 22.72 -21.55
C ASN A 532 -1.48 22.67 -22.47
N LEU A 533 -2.66 22.34 -21.92
CA LEU A 533 -3.93 22.29 -22.64
C LEU A 533 -4.36 23.68 -23.09
N GLU A 534 -4.19 24.69 -22.22
CA GLU A 534 -4.47 26.10 -22.56
C GLU A 534 -3.55 26.60 -23.66
N LYS A 535 -2.22 26.42 -23.53
CA LYS A 535 -1.25 26.77 -24.57
C LYS A 535 -1.53 26.08 -25.92
N LYS A 536 -2.01 24.83 -25.91
CA LYS A 536 -2.42 24.15 -27.15
C LYS A 536 -3.74 24.68 -27.72
N LYS A 537 -4.70 25.12 -26.89
CA LYS A 537 -5.89 25.84 -27.36
C LYS A 537 -5.54 27.21 -27.95
N GLU A 538 -4.58 27.94 -27.38
CA GLU A 538 -4.07 29.20 -27.94
C GLU A 538 -3.44 28.98 -29.32
N LEU A 539 -2.57 27.98 -29.46
CA LEU A 539 -1.98 27.62 -30.75
C LEU A 539 -3.03 27.16 -31.78
N ILE A 540 -4.08 26.44 -31.37
CA ILE A 540 -5.23 26.10 -32.22
C ILE A 540 -5.93 27.37 -32.69
N LYS A 541 -6.27 28.28 -31.77
CA LYS A 541 -6.98 29.51 -32.11
C LYS A 541 -6.17 30.35 -33.11
N ILE A 542 -4.87 30.54 -32.89
CA ILE A 542 -4.01 31.29 -33.83
C ILE A 542 -3.96 30.58 -35.19
N ALA A 543 -3.93 29.24 -35.24
CA ALA A 543 -4.00 28.48 -36.48
C ALA A 543 -5.37 28.60 -37.18
N GLU A 544 -6.47 28.55 -36.44
CA GLU A 544 -7.85 28.68 -36.95
C GLU A 544 -8.11 30.11 -37.47
N ASP A 545 -7.67 31.15 -36.75
CA ASP A 545 -7.75 32.57 -37.13
C ASP A 545 -6.94 32.89 -38.42
N ASN A 546 -5.92 32.08 -38.76
CA ASN A 546 -5.03 32.30 -39.90
C ASN A 546 -5.20 31.30 -41.06
N LYS A 547 -6.03 30.25 -40.91
CA LYS A 547 -6.17 29.15 -41.90
C LYS A 547 -6.69 29.62 -43.28
N ASP A 548 -7.36 30.77 -43.30
CA ASP A 548 -8.08 31.32 -44.46
C ASP A 548 -7.35 32.51 -45.13
N SER A 549 -6.13 32.82 -44.70
CA SER A 549 -5.35 33.97 -45.17
C SER A 549 -4.47 33.63 -46.38
N ASP A 550 -4.60 34.41 -47.45
CA ASP A 550 -3.84 34.28 -48.69
C ASP A 550 -2.44 34.92 -48.65
N ASP A 551 -2.03 35.54 -47.54
CA ASP A 551 -0.63 35.97 -47.37
C ASP A 551 0.27 34.77 -47.01
N PHE A 552 0.55 33.96 -48.02
CA PHE A 552 1.46 32.82 -47.91
C PHE A 552 2.90 33.22 -47.52
N LYS A 553 3.29 34.50 -47.63
CA LYS A 553 4.65 34.96 -47.27
C LYS A 553 4.81 35.14 -45.77
N THR A 554 3.80 35.66 -45.06
CA THR A 554 3.85 35.82 -43.60
C THR A 554 3.24 34.64 -42.84
N VAL A 555 2.16 34.05 -43.34
CA VAL A 555 1.41 33.00 -42.62
C VAL A 555 2.08 31.64 -42.70
N THR A 556 2.82 31.29 -43.76
CA THR A 556 3.55 30.01 -43.82
C THR A 556 4.67 29.92 -42.76
N PRO A 557 5.52 30.94 -42.54
CA PRO A 557 6.42 31.01 -41.39
C PRO A 557 5.69 30.89 -40.05
N LEU A 558 4.54 31.56 -39.88
CA LEU A 558 3.74 31.49 -38.66
C LEU A 558 3.20 30.07 -38.41
N MET A 559 2.55 29.45 -39.38
CA MET A 559 1.99 28.09 -39.26
C MET A 559 3.09 27.05 -38.96
N LYS A 560 4.28 27.19 -39.57
CA LYS A 560 5.46 26.37 -39.24
C LYS A 560 5.96 26.60 -37.81
N LYS A 561 5.93 27.84 -37.32
CA LYS A 561 6.26 28.16 -35.92
C LYS A 561 5.25 27.51 -34.96
N ILE A 562 3.95 27.62 -35.24
CA ILE A 562 2.89 26.97 -34.44
C ILE A 562 3.11 25.45 -34.40
N GLN A 563 3.43 24.79 -35.53
CA GLN A 563 3.79 23.37 -35.56
C GLN A 563 5.06 23.00 -34.79
N ALA A 564 6.03 23.91 -34.69
CA ALA A 564 7.24 23.71 -33.89
C ALA A 564 6.96 23.88 -32.39
N ASP A 565 6.20 24.91 -32.01
CA ASP A 565 5.86 25.21 -30.62
C ASP A 565 4.86 24.19 -30.04
N TRP A 566 3.93 23.67 -30.86
CA TRP A 566 3.06 22.54 -30.52
C TRP A 566 3.82 21.30 -30.04
N LYS A 567 4.98 21.02 -30.66
CA LYS A 567 5.86 19.89 -30.31
C LYS A 567 6.69 20.13 -29.06
N LYS A 568 6.87 21.39 -28.64
CA LYS A 568 7.55 21.77 -27.39
C LYS A 568 6.61 21.69 -26.18
N ILE A 569 5.33 22.02 -26.37
CA ILE A 569 4.33 21.94 -25.28
C ILE A 569 4.06 20.46 -24.96
N GLY A 570 4.15 20.11 -23.68
CA GLY A 570 4.10 18.74 -23.19
C GLY A 570 2.74 18.06 -23.27
N HIS A 571 2.57 17.00 -22.47
CA HIS A 571 1.32 16.24 -22.42
C HIS A 571 0.16 17.06 -21.85
N VAL A 572 -1.04 16.67 -22.28
CA VAL A 572 -2.35 17.29 -22.04
C VAL A 572 -3.28 16.22 -21.45
N PRO A 573 -4.31 16.55 -20.65
CA PRO A 573 -5.18 15.55 -20.05
C PRO A 573 -5.77 14.60 -21.11
N ARG A 574 -5.73 13.30 -20.83
CA ARG A 574 -6.05 12.24 -21.81
C ARG A 574 -7.45 12.40 -22.45
N LYS A 575 -8.40 12.99 -21.73
CA LYS A 575 -9.77 13.30 -22.18
C LYS A 575 -9.81 14.31 -23.33
N ASP A 576 -8.90 15.28 -23.35
CA ASP A 576 -8.90 16.41 -24.30
C ASP A 576 -7.84 16.26 -25.40
N SER A 577 -6.78 15.49 -25.14
CA SER A 577 -5.65 15.24 -26.06
C SER A 577 -6.07 15.02 -27.52
N ASP A 578 -6.98 14.06 -27.77
CA ASP A 578 -7.39 13.68 -29.12
C ASP A 578 -8.26 14.73 -29.81
N LYS A 579 -9.08 15.46 -29.04
CA LYS A 579 -9.91 16.56 -29.56
C LYS A 579 -9.02 17.73 -29.99
N VAL A 580 -8.13 18.13 -29.08
CA VAL A 580 -7.12 19.18 -29.27
C VAL A 580 -6.22 18.86 -30.46
N TRP A 581 -5.72 17.63 -30.59
CA TRP A 581 -4.94 17.20 -31.76
C TRP A 581 -5.73 17.20 -33.07
N LYS A 582 -6.99 16.74 -33.08
CA LYS A 582 -7.84 16.75 -34.29
C LYS A 582 -8.11 18.17 -34.80
N GLN A 583 -8.45 19.10 -33.91
CA GLN A 583 -8.67 20.52 -34.25
C GLN A 583 -7.39 21.14 -34.83
N PHE A 584 -6.26 20.99 -34.13
CA PHE A 584 -4.97 21.51 -34.60
C PHE A 584 -4.56 20.96 -35.97
N LYS A 585 -4.68 19.64 -36.16
CA LYS A 585 -4.38 19.01 -37.45
C LYS A 585 -5.29 19.56 -38.55
N ALA A 586 -6.59 19.68 -38.31
CA ALA A 586 -7.53 20.20 -39.31
C ALA A 586 -7.20 21.64 -39.74
N ALA A 587 -6.90 22.54 -38.79
CA ALA A 587 -6.53 23.92 -39.09
C ALA A 587 -5.22 24.03 -39.91
N CYS A 588 -4.19 23.23 -39.54
CA CYS A 588 -2.95 23.14 -40.32
C CYS A 588 -3.20 22.54 -41.72
N ASN A 589 -3.92 21.42 -41.82
CA ASN A 589 -4.20 20.75 -43.08
C ASN A 589 -4.89 21.71 -44.07
N HIS A 590 -5.97 22.35 -43.65
CA HIS A 590 -6.73 23.32 -44.46
C HIS A 590 -5.85 24.41 -45.08
N TYR A 591 -4.96 25.01 -44.28
CA TYR A 591 -4.03 26.03 -44.76
C TYR A 591 -3.02 25.49 -45.79
N PHE A 592 -2.43 24.32 -45.51
CA PHE A 592 -1.44 23.73 -46.43
C PHE A 592 -2.10 23.20 -47.71
N GLU A 593 -3.30 22.63 -47.63
CA GLU A 593 -4.11 22.19 -48.77
C GLU A 593 -4.45 23.39 -49.67
N ARG A 594 -5.00 24.49 -49.14
CA ARG A 594 -5.26 25.73 -49.90
C ARG A 594 -3.99 26.36 -50.51
N MET A 595 -2.84 26.31 -49.82
CA MET A 595 -1.57 26.77 -50.38
C MET A 595 -1.04 25.83 -51.49
N HIS A 596 -1.34 24.53 -51.42
CA HIS A 596 -1.02 23.59 -52.49
C HIS A 596 -1.92 23.82 -53.70
N GLU A 597 -3.23 23.94 -53.52
CA GLU A 597 -4.19 24.30 -54.58
C GLU A 597 -3.78 25.61 -55.27
N SER A 598 -3.51 26.68 -54.51
CA SER A 598 -3.07 27.97 -55.07
C SER A 598 -1.78 27.87 -55.91
N ARG A 599 -0.90 26.90 -55.64
CA ARG A 599 0.34 26.69 -56.40
C ARG A 599 0.16 25.75 -57.58
N ASP A 600 -0.65 24.71 -57.43
CA ASP A 600 -0.96 23.82 -58.54
C ASP A 600 -1.79 24.59 -59.59
N ASP A 601 -2.64 25.52 -59.17
CA ASP A 601 -3.30 26.53 -60.02
C ASP A 601 -2.32 27.44 -60.77
N GLU A 602 -1.33 28.03 -60.08
CA GLU A 602 -0.23 28.79 -60.71
C GLU A 602 0.56 27.96 -61.75
N ASN A 603 0.55 26.63 -61.65
CA ASN A 603 1.31 25.72 -62.51
C ASN A 603 0.44 24.94 -63.53
N LYS A 604 -0.88 25.18 -63.61
CA LYS A 604 -1.80 24.46 -64.52
C LYS A 604 -1.34 24.52 -65.99
N GLU A 605 -0.92 25.69 -66.47
CA GLU A 605 -0.44 25.87 -67.84
C GLU A 605 0.82 25.06 -68.14
N GLU A 606 1.79 25.02 -67.21
CA GLU A 606 2.99 24.18 -67.38
C GLU A 606 2.64 22.68 -67.32
N PHE A 607 1.67 22.27 -66.49
CA PHE A 607 1.19 20.88 -66.45
C PHE A 607 0.47 20.46 -67.75
N GLU A 608 -0.39 21.29 -68.32
CA GLU A 608 -0.98 21.03 -69.64
C GLU A 608 0.06 20.91 -70.75
N ALA A 609 1.09 21.77 -70.73
CA ALA A 609 2.20 21.71 -71.66
C ALA A 609 3.00 20.39 -71.53
N PHE A 610 3.15 19.85 -70.32
CA PHE A 610 3.75 18.53 -70.11
C PHE A 610 2.93 17.40 -70.71
N ASP A 611 1.61 17.36 -70.50
CA ASP A 611 0.80 16.23 -70.96
C ASP A 611 0.62 16.24 -72.49
N LYS A 612 0.50 17.42 -73.12
CA LYS A 612 0.58 17.57 -74.59
C LYS A 612 1.93 17.09 -75.15
N LYS A 613 3.04 17.38 -74.44
CA LYS A 613 4.38 16.84 -74.78
C LYS A 613 4.50 15.33 -74.54
N LYS A 614 3.76 14.75 -73.59
CA LYS A 614 3.73 13.31 -73.37
C LYS A 614 3.04 12.60 -74.53
N GLU A 615 1.92 13.11 -75.01
CA GLU A 615 1.20 12.57 -76.18
C GLU A 615 2.06 12.64 -77.45
N MET A 616 2.69 13.78 -77.72
CA MET A 616 3.61 13.94 -78.86
C MET A 616 4.81 12.99 -78.78
N LEU A 617 5.35 12.75 -77.58
CA LEU A 617 6.43 11.78 -77.38
C LEU A 617 6.00 10.33 -77.65
N GLU A 618 4.72 10.02 -77.43
CA GLU A 618 4.11 8.73 -77.78
C GLU A 618 3.96 8.59 -79.29
N GLN A 619 3.41 9.62 -79.96
CA GLN A 619 3.28 9.71 -81.42
C GLN A 619 4.63 9.52 -82.13
N VAL A 620 5.67 10.23 -81.67
CA VAL A 620 7.01 10.21 -82.26
C VAL A 620 7.71 8.86 -82.08
N LYS A 621 7.36 8.06 -81.07
CA LYS A 621 7.81 6.65 -80.96
C LYS A 621 7.09 5.71 -81.94
N SER A 622 5.81 5.97 -82.23
CA SER A 622 5.02 5.18 -83.17
C SER A 622 5.28 5.49 -84.64
N LEU A 623 6.22 6.40 -84.94
CA LEU A 623 6.66 6.66 -86.31
C LEU A 623 7.47 5.48 -86.86
N GLU A 624 6.83 4.69 -87.71
CA GLU A 624 7.52 3.77 -88.61
C GLU A 624 8.14 4.58 -89.76
N LEU A 625 9.45 4.38 -89.99
CA LEU A 625 10.20 5.11 -91.01
C LEU A 625 10.10 4.35 -92.33
N THR A 626 9.67 5.06 -93.38
CA THR A 626 9.54 4.55 -94.76
C THR A 626 10.90 4.23 -95.41
N GLY A 627 11.99 4.79 -94.89
CA GLY A 627 13.37 4.46 -95.27
C GLY A 627 13.97 5.32 -96.38
N ASP A 628 13.18 6.19 -97.03
CA ASP A 628 13.72 7.19 -97.95
C ASP A 628 14.11 8.46 -97.17
N LYS A 629 15.42 8.77 -97.22
CA LYS A 629 16.02 9.91 -96.51
C LYS A 629 15.44 11.27 -96.96
N LYS A 630 14.71 11.35 -98.08
CA LYS A 630 14.05 12.57 -98.56
C LYS A 630 12.69 12.84 -97.94
N GLU A 631 11.92 11.80 -97.59
CA GLU A 631 10.56 11.98 -97.05
C GLU A 631 10.50 11.94 -95.53
N ASP A 632 11.37 11.15 -94.88
CA ASP A 632 11.29 10.99 -93.42
C ASP A 632 11.97 12.13 -92.64
N LEU A 633 13.00 12.74 -93.22
CA LEU A 633 13.73 13.85 -92.63
C LEU A 633 12.88 15.13 -92.43
N PRO A 634 12.00 15.58 -93.36
CA PRO A 634 11.08 16.69 -93.09
C PRO A 634 9.99 16.34 -92.06
N LYS A 635 9.47 15.10 -92.03
CA LYS A 635 8.50 14.66 -91.00
C LYS A 635 9.11 14.80 -89.60
N ILE A 636 10.34 14.32 -89.39
CA ILE A 636 11.07 14.44 -88.12
C ILE A 636 11.29 15.91 -87.72
N LYS A 637 11.52 16.81 -88.68
CA LYS A 637 11.64 18.26 -88.41
C LYS A 637 10.33 18.89 -87.95
N GLN A 638 9.19 18.52 -88.53
CA GLN A 638 7.88 19.04 -88.11
C GLN A 638 7.61 18.68 -86.63
N PHE A 639 7.83 17.43 -86.22
CA PHE A 639 7.69 17.04 -84.81
C PHE A 639 8.65 17.77 -83.85
N ILE A 640 9.79 18.28 -84.33
CA ILE A 640 10.72 19.11 -83.54
C ILE A 640 10.18 20.54 -83.38
N GLU A 641 9.58 21.10 -84.44
CA GLU A 641 8.96 22.43 -84.42
C GLU A 641 7.67 22.43 -83.57
N ASP A 642 6.82 21.40 -83.70
CA ASP A 642 5.63 21.26 -82.88
C ASP A 642 5.98 21.05 -81.39
N TRP A 643 7.05 20.29 -81.09
CA TRP A 643 7.55 20.13 -79.71
C TRP A 643 8.01 21.46 -79.08
N LYS A 644 8.59 22.35 -79.87
CA LYS A 644 9.00 23.70 -79.45
C LYS A 644 7.79 24.56 -79.09
N ASN A 645 6.72 24.48 -79.89
CA ASN A 645 5.51 25.28 -79.73
C ASN A 645 4.67 24.90 -78.50
N LEU A 646 4.80 23.67 -77.98
CA LEU A 646 4.08 23.15 -76.80
C LEU A 646 4.59 23.69 -75.43
N GLY A 647 5.00 24.96 -75.34
CA GLY A 647 5.23 25.67 -74.07
C GLY A 647 6.31 25.11 -73.14
N ARG A 648 6.29 25.54 -71.87
CA ARG A 648 7.27 25.17 -70.83
C ARG A 648 6.73 24.10 -69.88
N VAL A 649 7.62 23.23 -69.40
CA VAL A 649 7.30 22.08 -68.53
C VAL A 649 7.79 22.32 -67.10
N PRO A 650 7.08 21.87 -66.04
CA PRO A 650 7.49 22.07 -64.66
C PRO A 650 8.87 21.47 -64.38
N HIS A 651 9.65 22.12 -63.51
CA HIS A 651 11.06 21.75 -63.31
C HIS A 651 11.26 20.29 -62.86
N ASN A 652 10.32 19.71 -62.12
CA ASN A 652 10.31 18.30 -61.71
C ASN A 652 9.99 17.31 -62.86
N LYS A 653 9.34 17.78 -63.93
CA LYS A 653 8.87 17.02 -65.10
C LYS A 653 9.75 17.19 -66.34
N ARG A 654 10.77 18.06 -66.31
CA ARG A 654 11.70 18.37 -67.43
C ARG A 654 12.44 17.14 -68.01
N PHE A 655 12.47 16.00 -67.32
CA PHE A 655 13.01 14.74 -67.86
C PHE A 655 12.40 14.34 -69.22
N ILE A 656 11.20 14.83 -69.55
CA ILE A 656 10.49 14.53 -70.79
C ILE A 656 11.26 15.01 -72.03
N GLU A 657 11.97 16.14 -71.95
CA GLU A 657 12.82 16.68 -73.01
C GLU A 657 13.98 15.70 -73.34
N GLY A 658 14.61 15.14 -72.31
CA GLY A 658 15.64 14.12 -72.46
C GLY A 658 15.12 12.81 -73.05
N LYS A 659 13.86 12.44 -72.75
CA LYS A 659 13.20 11.28 -73.37
C LYS A 659 12.89 11.52 -74.84
N PHE A 660 12.44 12.73 -75.22
CA PHE A 660 12.20 13.12 -76.62
C PHE A 660 13.49 13.07 -77.44
N ASN A 661 14.56 13.70 -76.95
CA ASN A 661 15.88 13.66 -77.60
C ASN A 661 16.37 12.22 -77.82
N LYS A 662 16.19 11.32 -76.84
CA LYS A 662 16.57 9.91 -76.99
C LYS A 662 15.75 9.15 -78.05
N VAL A 663 14.50 9.53 -78.31
CA VAL A 663 13.72 8.96 -79.42
C VAL A 663 14.20 9.53 -80.76
N LEU A 664 14.49 10.84 -80.83
CA LEU A 664 15.12 11.45 -82.01
C LEU A 664 16.48 10.79 -82.34
N ASP A 665 17.31 10.49 -81.34
CA ASP A 665 18.56 9.73 -81.53
C ASP A 665 18.31 8.40 -82.23
N GLN A 666 17.29 7.65 -81.80
CA GLN A 666 16.93 6.35 -82.40
C GLN A 666 16.40 6.51 -83.84
N LEU A 667 15.65 7.58 -84.14
CA LEU A 667 15.15 7.85 -85.49
C LEU A 667 16.28 8.29 -86.44
N PHE A 668 17.18 9.18 -86.02
CA PHE A 668 18.33 9.61 -86.82
C PHE A 668 19.33 8.46 -87.08
N ASN A 669 19.58 7.60 -86.08
CA ASN A 669 20.44 6.43 -86.25
C ASN A 669 19.85 5.40 -87.23
N LYS A 670 18.53 5.19 -87.23
CA LYS A 670 17.84 4.35 -88.23
C LYS A 670 17.94 4.91 -89.66
N LEU A 671 18.02 6.23 -89.79
CA LEU A 671 18.05 6.91 -91.09
C LEU A 671 19.47 7.00 -91.71
N ASP A 672 20.48 6.41 -91.05
CA ASP A 672 21.89 6.43 -91.49
C ASP A 672 22.34 7.87 -91.84
N VAL A 673 22.11 8.78 -90.89
CA VAL A 673 22.62 10.15 -90.94
C VAL A 673 23.94 10.19 -90.20
N ASP A 674 24.98 10.60 -90.92
CA ASP A 674 26.32 10.93 -90.41
C ASP A 674 26.27 11.52 -88.99
N HIS A 675 26.96 10.88 -88.06
CA HIS A 675 26.88 11.15 -86.62
C HIS A 675 27.10 12.63 -86.30
N THR A 676 28.07 13.25 -86.99
CA THR A 676 28.38 14.68 -86.91
C THR A 676 27.17 15.55 -87.22
N LYS A 677 26.48 15.26 -88.34
CA LYS A 677 25.30 15.99 -88.82
C LYS A 677 24.07 15.75 -87.95
N ALA A 678 23.91 14.53 -87.43
CA ALA A 678 22.85 14.19 -86.48
C ALA A 678 23.03 14.92 -85.14
N GLU A 679 24.25 15.04 -84.62
CA GLU A 679 24.56 15.87 -83.44
C GLU A 679 24.37 17.37 -83.72
N MET A 680 24.83 17.85 -84.87
CA MET A 680 24.71 19.27 -85.23
C MET A 680 23.25 19.70 -85.40
N LEU A 681 22.37 18.90 -86.01
CA LEU A 681 20.93 19.22 -86.09
C LEU A 681 20.29 19.35 -84.70
N LYS A 682 20.61 18.44 -83.76
CA LYS A 682 20.13 18.54 -82.37
C LYS A 682 20.70 19.77 -81.67
N TYR A 683 21.94 20.15 -81.99
CA TYR A 683 22.60 21.32 -81.43
C TYR A 683 22.02 22.63 -82.00
N GLU A 684 21.71 22.70 -83.29
CA GLU A 684 21.02 23.83 -83.90
C GLU A 684 19.67 24.09 -83.23
N ASN A 685 18.88 23.05 -82.94
CA ASN A 685 17.63 23.18 -82.19
C ASN A 685 17.87 23.76 -80.78
N LYS A 686 18.88 23.26 -80.05
CA LYS A 686 19.28 23.78 -78.72
C LYS A 686 19.70 25.25 -78.80
N VAL A 687 20.47 25.61 -79.82
CA VAL A 687 21.03 26.96 -80.02
C VAL A 687 19.95 27.95 -80.46
N GLN A 688 19.03 27.57 -81.34
CA GLN A 688 17.86 28.39 -81.67
C GLN A 688 16.96 28.61 -80.45
N ALA A 689 16.70 27.58 -79.64
CA ALA A 689 15.93 27.73 -78.40
C ALA A 689 16.63 28.60 -77.33
N LEU A 690 17.95 28.81 -77.43
CA LEU A 690 18.69 29.78 -76.60
C LEU A 690 18.63 31.20 -77.18
N ASN A 691 18.61 31.33 -78.51
CA ASN A 691 18.51 32.59 -79.24
C ASN A 691 17.11 33.22 -79.10
N ASP A 692 16.06 32.42 -79.33
CA ASP A 692 14.66 32.86 -79.28
C ASP A 692 14.19 33.23 -77.85
N ALA A 693 14.97 32.89 -76.84
CA ALA A 693 14.71 33.20 -75.43
C ALA A 693 15.31 34.55 -74.98
N ASP A 694 16.02 35.27 -75.86
CA ASP A 694 16.69 36.57 -75.65
C ASP A 694 17.62 36.62 -74.41
N ASP A 695 18.07 35.44 -73.95
CA ASP A 695 18.89 35.28 -72.75
C ASP A 695 20.38 35.17 -73.12
N ASP A 696 20.94 36.32 -73.48
CA ASP A 696 22.35 36.53 -73.82
C ASP A 696 23.32 35.97 -72.74
N LYS A 697 22.88 35.89 -71.47
CA LYS A 697 23.67 35.26 -70.39
C LYS A 697 23.76 33.75 -70.55
N LYS A 698 22.69 33.05 -70.96
CA LYS A 698 22.76 31.61 -71.28
C LYS A 698 23.64 31.35 -72.50
N LEU A 699 23.57 32.21 -73.53
CA LEU A 699 24.36 32.08 -74.76
C LEU A 699 25.87 32.23 -74.46
N ARG A 700 26.25 33.21 -73.63
CA ARG A 700 27.63 33.37 -73.09
C ARG A 700 28.09 32.16 -72.27
N ASN A 701 27.23 31.61 -71.42
CA ASN A 701 27.54 30.43 -70.60
C ASN A 701 27.79 29.18 -71.46
N GLU A 702 26.98 28.97 -72.51
CA GLU A 702 27.15 27.85 -73.44
C GLU A 702 28.42 28.03 -74.30
N HIS A 703 28.73 29.25 -74.77
CA HIS A 703 30.00 29.56 -75.43
C HIS A 703 31.22 29.23 -74.54
N TYR A 704 31.17 29.61 -73.25
CA TYR A 704 32.22 29.28 -72.28
C TYR A 704 32.30 27.77 -72.05
N PHE A 705 31.17 27.08 -71.87
CA PHE A 705 31.12 25.62 -71.70
C PHE A 705 31.75 24.88 -72.90
N LEU A 706 31.38 25.24 -74.14
CA LEU A 706 31.98 24.67 -75.34
C LEU A 706 33.49 24.94 -75.42
N THR A 707 33.91 26.18 -75.14
CA THR A 707 35.34 26.55 -75.16
C THR A 707 36.13 25.71 -74.16
N LYS A 708 35.64 25.59 -72.92
CA LYS A 708 36.23 24.76 -71.87
C LYS A 708 36.24 23.28 -72.25
N LYS A 709 35.17 22.76 -72.86
CA LYS A 709 35.12 21.36 -73.34
C LYS A 709 36.14 21.08 -74.46
N ILE A 710 36.32 22.01 -75.38
CA ILE A 710 37.38 21.92 -76.42
C ILE A 710 38.78 21.93 -75.78
N GLU A 711 38.99 22.69 -74.71
CA GLU A 711 40.27 22.72 -73.98
C GLU A 711 40.51 21.44 -73.16
N GLU A 712 39.48 20.92 -72.50
CA GLU A 712 39.50 19.63 -71.80
C GLU A 712 39.80 18.48 -72.78
N THR A 713 39.05 18.34 -73.88
CA THR A 713 39.31 17.30 -74.89
C THR A 713 40.69 17.46 -75.54
N LYS A 714 41.21 18.68 -75.74
CA LYS A 714 42.61 18.89 -76.17
C LYS A 714 43.62 18.43 -75.12
N ALA A 715 43.34 18.64 -73.84
CA ALA A 715 44.21 18.20 -72.75
C ALA A 715 44.21 16.67 -72.62
N GLU A 716 43.04 16.04 -72.74
CA GLU A 716 42.88 14.58 -72.76
C GLU A 716 43.60 13.96 -73.97
N ILE A 717 43.42 14.50 -75.18
CA ILE A 717 44.14 14.05 -76.39
C ILE A 717 45.66 14.14 -76.16
N ARG A 718 46.17 15.27 -75.65
CA ARG A 718 47.59 15.44 -75.33
C ARG A 718 48.06 14.45 -74.26
N GLN A 719 47.23 14.14 -73.27
CA GLN A 719 47.58 13.16 -72.24
C GLN A 719 47.64 11.74 -72.83
N LEU A 720 46.70 11.36 -73.71
CA LEU A 720 46.76 10.08 -74.42
C LEU A 720 47.94 10.01 -75.40
N GLU A 721 48.25 11.09 -76.12
CA GLU A 721 49.42 11.19 -77.01
C GLU A 721 50.75 11.14 -76.24
N ASN A 722 50.83 11.78 -75.07
CA ASN A 722 51.99 11.65 -74.17
C ASN A 722 52.08 10.24 -73.56
N ASN A 723 50.95 9.64 -73.16
CA ASN A 723 50.90 8.26 -72.68
C ASN A 723 51.40 7.29 -73.77
N LEU A 724 51.04 7.53 -75.03
CA LEU A 724 51.54 6.78 -76.19
C LEU A 724 53.07 6.82 -76.30
N GLN A 725 53.71 7.95 -75.99
CA GLN A 725 55.18 8.07 -75.99
C GLN A 725 55.86 7.17 -74.94
N PHE A 726 55.20 6.88 -73.80
CA PHE A 726 55.72 5.89 -72.84
C PHE A 726 55.61 4.45 -73.34
N PHE A 727 54.77 4.17 -74.35
CA PHE A 727 54.68 2.87 -75.03
C PHE A 727 55.59 2.75 -76.26
N SER A 728 56.51 3.70 -76.49
CA SER A 728 57.42 3.72 -77.66
C SER A 728 58.33 2.50 -77.85
N ASN A 729 58.48 1.64 -76.84
CA ASN A 729 59.20 0.36 -76.91
C ASN A 729 58.27 -0.88 -76.98
N VAL A 730 56.98 -0.69 -77.29
CA VAL A 730 55.95 -1.74 -77.34
C VAL A 730 55.38 -1.82 -78.75
N ASN A 731 55.26 -3.03 -79.30
CA ASN A 731 54.72 -3.25 -80.65
C ASN A 731 53.28 -2.71 -80.77
N GLU A 732 52.96 -2.13 -81.94
CA GLU A 732 51.65 -1.52 -82.26
C GLU A 732 50.48 -2.52 -82.19
N ASP A 733 50.76 -3.82 -82.29
CA ASP A 733 49.78 -4.92 -82.13
C ASP A 733 49.32 -5.15 -80.68
N ASN A 734 49.88 -4.45 -79.68
CA ASN A 734 49.41 -4.56 -78.31
C ASN A 734 47.99 -3.99 -78.18
N PRO A 735 46.99 -4.76 -77.70
CA PRO A 735 45.61 -4.29 -77.56
C PRO A 735 45.46 -2.97 -76.79
N LEU A 736 46.31 -2.73 -75.78
CA LEU A 736 46.29 -1.51 -74.99
C LEU A 736 46.71 -0.28 -75.82
N VAL A 737 47.67 -0.45 -76.74
CA VAL A 737 48.14 0.59 -77.66
C VAL A 737 47.09 0.86 -78.73
N GLN A 738 46.49 -0.19 -79.30
CA GLN A 738 45.39 -0.06 -80.25
C GLN A 738 44.17 0.64 -79.64
N ASP A 739 43.82 0.36 -78.39
CA ASP A 739 42.70 1.01 -77.71
C ASP A 739 43.02 2.48 -77.36
N VAL A 740 44.27 2.82 -77.03
CA VAL A 740 44.70 4.23 -76.94
C VAL A 740 44.56 4.94 -78.29
N HIS A 741 44.96 4.31 -79.40
CA HIS A 741 44.75 4.88 -80.75
C HIS A 741 43.28 5.07 -81.11
N LYS A 742 42.40 4.10 -80.80
CA LYS A 742 40.94 4.23 -80.99
C LYS A 742 40.37 5.37 -80.15
N ASN A 743 40.79 5.50 -78.90
CA ASN A 743 40.36 6.59 -78.01
C ASN A 743 40.84 7.96 -78.51
N ILE A 744 42.10 8.08 -78.99
CA ILE A 744 42.61 9.31 -79.62
C ILE A 744 41.81 9.67 -80.87
N ALA A 745 41.44 8.68 -81.71
CA ALA A 745 40.61 8.91 -82.88
C ALA A 745 39.19 9.39 -82.51
N ALA A 746 38.52 8.70 -81.58
CA ALA A 746 37.19 9.08 -81.12
C ALA A 746 37.16 10.46 -80.43
N GLN A 747 38.18 10.79 -79.64
CA GLN A 747 38.32 12.13 -79.07
C GLN A 747 38.58 13.21 -80.13
N LYS A 748 39.30 12.89 -81.22
CA LYS A 748 39.52 13.82 -82.34
C LYS A 748 38.24 14.06 -83.16
N GLU A 749 37.42 13.04 -83.39
CA GLU A 749 36.08 13.17 -83.99
C GLU A 749 35.16 14.04 -83.10
N GLN A 750 35.08 13.74 -81.80
CA GLN A 750 34.32 14.56 -80.84
C GLN A 750 34.84 16.01 -80.79
N LEU A 751 36.15 16.22 -80.84
CA LEU A 751 36.77 17.55 -80.89
C LEU A 751 36.32 18.34 -82.12
N GLU A 752 36.12 17.70 -83.28
CA GLU A 752 35.59 18.37 -84.47
C GLU A 752 34.13 18.76 -84.29
N VAL A 753 33.28 17.86 -83.80
CA VAL A 753 31.90 18.19 -83.45
C VAL A 753 31.83 19.34 -82.42
N TRP A 754 32.70 19.36 -81.40
CA TRP A 754 32.75 20.48 -80.44
C TRP A 754 33.18 21.80 -81.09
N LYS A 755 34.13 21.79 -82.05
CA LYS A 755 34.50 22.99 -82.83
C LYS A 755 33.33 23.49 -83.67
N GLU A 756 32.61 22.61 -84.37
CA GLU A 756 31.46 22.99 -85.20
C GLU A 756 30.32 23.59 -84.37
N LYS A 757 30.01 22.99 -83.22
CA LYS A 757 29.08 23.55 -82.22
C LYS A 757 29.50 24.96 -81.78
N LEU A 758 30.80 25.20 -81.55
CA LEU A 758 31.32 26.52 -81.17
C LEU A 758 31.26 27.52 -82.33
N LEU A 759 31.53 27.09 -83.56
CA LEU A 759 31.37 27.92 -84.75
C LEU A 759 29.91 28.32 -84.96
N LYS A 760 28.94 27.43 -84.71
CA LYS A 760 27.52 27.75 -84.78
C LYS A 760 27.10 28.80 -83.76
N ILE A 761 27.54 28.69 -82.50
CA ILE A 761 27.30 29.75 -81.50
C ILE A 761 27.98 31.07 -81.87
N LYS A 762 29.21 31.02 -82.42
CA LYS A 762 29.91 32.21 -82.92
C LYS A 762 29.28 32.83 -84.18
N SER A 763 28.34 32.14 -84.84
CA SER A 763 27.55 32.70 -85.94
C SER A 763 26.24 33.39 -85.49
N LEU A 764 26.03 33.50 -84.18
CA LEU A 764 24.95 34.27 -83.55
C LEU A 764 25.48 35.44 -82.68
N TYR A 765 26.78 35.73 -82.79
CA TYR A 765 27.45 36.92 -82.26
C TYR A 765 27.89 37.84 -83.42
#